data_AF-A0A2P5HUV7-F1
#
_entry.id   AF-A0A2P5HUV7-F1
#
_cell.length_a   1.000
_cell.length_b   1.000
_cell.length_c   1.000
_cell.angle_alpha   90.00
_cell.angle_beta   90.00
_cell.angle_gamma   90.00
#
_symmetry.space_group_name_H-M   'P 1'
#
loop_
_entity.id
_entity.type
_entity.pdbx_description
1 polymer ?
#
loop_
_entity_poly.entity_id
_entity_poly.type
_entity_poly.pdbx_seq_one_letter_code
_entity_poly.pdbx_strand_id
1 'polypeptide(L)'
;MATERQDGQMSTFETDLLAHLAALGAPVEFINPIRGKYDYSTVKVHLVSSVPGTYSGSRARDSGLLCLREIISSLDLKLANKKRQGKLQLEVCAASLGNLSARWLDGFYDCALGQKYLEVVEDCDVPSDLKLFYPAIEDVRSADEEAQHGASNIGKLILAHDPTAPTSLPYYVYIGSANLSSSAWGMLETDKKDNEATCDLKVIKTSNFECGVVIPGNVTRGDDWKDELTSVSSWLPSSGSGGVNPDAAAPWDFRDEGKKDGWHSCQIPTLFTGPDQLFSRLAGGRNELATCSAVILQVAMGKLTARVSPNRLMVLGLSRGARTSKPLPTGRPMLAVLVLVVASLLAPVFAYTSLSDESLNRIPAAGADFDIHNDAGLLAPILIPRVPDTPGSEKVQQHFTDFFENNLPGWAVEWHNCTSKTPATGNKLVSFRNLILRRDPPWAAVGDVARLTLAAHYDSLYRPEGFIGATDSAAPCAILLHVARSVDEALTNKWEAMRAAGDTDGLDEEKGVQILLLDGEEAWVRWTDTDSTYGSRSLASHWDSQVHPAASAFKRPIDSISLFVLLDLLGASDPHVPSYFPTTHWAYQKLAKIEDRMRQLKLLESKPNGQFLPDANKEKWQFHSGFVQDDHVPFMERGVRILHLIPTPFPTFWHQMEDDGEHLDGPAVQDWAKLVSAFVAEWMDLDGFMPPLQGDDVDDRLRKTEL
;
A
#
# COMPACT_ATOMS: atom_id res chain seq x y z
N MET A 1 -44.88 19.37 -16.11
CA MET A 1 -45.29 19.34 -14.69
C MET A 1 -44.61 18.13 -14.10
N ALA A 2 -43.69 18.32 -13.15
CA ALA A 2 -43.18 17.20 -12.36
C ALA A 2 -44.19 16.93 -11.25
N THR A 3 -44.61 15.68 -11.09
CA THR A 3 -45.47 15.25 -9.99
C THR A 3 -44.70 15.31 -8.68
N GLU A 4 -45.22 16.05 -7.70
CA GLU A 4 -44.72 16.02 -6.33
C GLU A 4 -44.92 14.60 -5.75
N ARG A 5 -43.87 14.04 -5.13
CA ARG A 5 -43.96 12.75 -4.43
C ARG A 5 -44.92 12.88 -3.25
N GLN A 6 -45.95 12.04 -3.22
CA GLN A 6 -46.64 11.69 -1.97
C GLN A 6 -45.88 10.57 -1.26
N ASP A 7 -45.92 10.59 0.07
CA ASP A 7 -45.16 9.79 1.05
C ASP A 7 -43.63 9.90 1.03
N GLY A 8 -43.09 10.41 2.14
CA GLY A 8 -41.67 10.69 2.36
C GLY A 8 -40.88 9.50 2.90
N GLN A 9 -41.05 8.30 2.34
CA GLN A 9 -40.29 7.12 2.71
C GLN A 9 -39.24 6.80 1.63
N MET A 10 -37.96 6.89 2.00
CA MET A 10 -36.83 6.62 1.10
C MET A 10 -36.77 5.12 0.76
N SER A 11 -36.27 4.77 -0.43
CA SER A 11 -36.03 3.35 -0.76
C SER A 11 -34.85 2.80 0.05
N THR A 12 -34.77 1.47 0.18
CA THR A 12 -33.63 0.80 0.82
C THR A 12 -32.33 1.17 0.12
N PHE A 13 -32.26 0.99 -1.21
CA PHE A 13 -31.08 1.36 -2.00
C PHE A 13 -30.64 2.82 -1.83
N GLU A 14 -31.58 3.77 -1.78
CA GLU A 14 -31.26 5.19 -1.51
C GLU A 14 -30.70 5.39 -0.10
N THR A 15 -31.26 4.69 0.89
CA THR A 15 -30.84 4.74 2.29
C THR A 15 -29.42 4.18 2.44
N ASP A 16 -29.17 2.99 1.87
CA ASP A 16 -27.89 2.29 1.94
C ASP A 16 -26.78 3.08 1.21
N LEU A 17 -27.10 3.66 0.04
CA LEU A 17 -26.18 4.52 -0.71
C LEU A 17 -25.78 5.76 0.07
N LEU A 18 -26.74 6.47 0.68
CA LEU A 18 -26.46 7.68 1.45
C LEU A 18 -25.75 7.36 2.78
N ALA A 19 -26.02 6.20 3.39
CA ALA A 19 -25.28 5.70 4.55
C ALA A 19 -23.82 5.38 4.21
N HIS A 20 -23.58 4.70 3.09
CA HIS A 20 -22.21 4.40 2.61
C HIS A 20 -21.45 5.68 2.24
N LEU A 21 -22.09 6.65 1.58
CA LEU A 21 -21.48 7.96 1.30
C LEU A 21 -21.14 8.73 2.59
N ALA A 22 -22.01 8.70 3.61
CA ALA A 22 -21.73 9.30 4.90
C ALA A 22 -20.56 8.60 5.62
N ALA A 23 -20.48 7.27 5.53
CA ALA A 23 -19.39 6.47 6.09
C ALA A 23 -18.04 6.74 5.41
N LEU A 24 -18.04 7.03 4.10
CA LEU A 24 -16.89 7.52 3.34
C LEU A 24 -16.48 8.96 3.70
N GLY A 25 -17.17 9.63 4.63
CA GLY A 25 -16.90 11.01 5.03
C GLY A 25 -17.35 12.05 3.99
N ALA A 26 -18.25 11.70 3.06
CA ALA A 26 -18.71 12.66 2.06
C ALA A 26 -19.41 13.86 2.72
N PRO A 27 -19.11 15.11 2.31
CA PRO A 27 -19.70 16.30 2.91
C PRO A 27 -21.23 16.29 2.90
N VAL A 28 -21.84 16.83 3.96
CA VAL A 28 -23.30 16.91 4.10
C VAL A 28 -23.91 17.76 2.97
N GLU A 29 -23.17 18.73 2.47
CA GLU A 29 -23.48 19.57 1.30
C GLU A 29 -23.48 18.80 -0.03
N PHE A 30 -22.84 17.63 -0.09
CA PHE A 30 -22.89 16.70 -1.23
C PHE A 30 -24.01 15.66 -1.08
N ILE A 31 -24.24 15.17 0.12
CA ILE A 31 -25.29 14.17 0.43
C ILE A 31 -26.70 14.80 0.32
N ASN A 32 -26.90 16.00 0.88
CA ASN A 32 -28.22 16.63 0.94
C ASN A 32 -28.85 16.94 -0.43
N PRO A 33 -28.10 17.39 -1.46
CA PRO A 33 -28.66 17.58 -2.81
C PRO A 33 -28.93 16.28 -3.58
N ILE A 34 -28.48 15.12 -3.10
CA ILE A 34 -28.76 13.80 -3.73
C ILE A 34 -29.98 13.16 -3.08
N ARG A 35 -30.11 13.28 -1.75
CA ARG A 35 -31.26 12.81 -0.95
C ARG A 35 -32.58 13.31 -1.54
N GLY A 36 -33.46 12.38 -1.91
CA GLY A 36 -34.79 12.65 -2.47
C GLY A 36 -34.81 13.25 -3.88
N LYS A 37 -33.65 13.47 -4.52
CA LYS A 37 -33.56 14.11 -5.85
C LYS A 37 -33.84 13.16 -7.01
N TYR A 38 -33.50 11.89 -6.86
CA TYR A 38 -33.68 10.87 -7.89
C TYR A 38 -34.70 9.82 -7.44
N ASP A 39 -35.38 9.20 -8.40
CA ASP A 39 -36.36 8.16 -8.10
C ASP A 39 -35.71 6.78 -8.07
N TYR A 40 -35.27 6.37 -6.89
CA TYR A 40 -34.70 5.05 -6.63
C TYR A 40 -35.74 3.94 -6.44
N SER A 41 -37.05 4.22 -6.56
CA SER A 41 -38.11 3.20 -6.35
C SER A 41 -38.13 2.10 -7.41
N THR A 42 -37.53 2.35 -8.57
CA THR A 42 -37.42 1.42 -9.70
C THR A 42 -36.17 0.55 -9.67
N VAL A 43 -35.26 0.78 -8.71
CA VAL A 43 -34.00 0.03 -8.59
C VAL A 43 -34.27 -1.38 -8.08
N LYS A 44 -33.79 -2.39 -8.82
CA LYS A 44 -34.02 -3.83 -8.57
C LYS A 44 -32.75 -4.58 -8.13
N VAL A 45 -31.72 -3.85 -7.74
CA VAL A 45 -30.43 -4.37 -7.25
C VAL A 45 -30.22 -3.91 -5.82
N HIS A 46 -29.41 -4.66 -5.06
CA HIS A 46 -29.19 -4.42 -3.64
C HIS A 46 -27.74 -4.00 -3.43
N LEU A 47 -27.52 -2.88 -2.73
CA LEU A 47 -26.17 -2.40 -2.43
C LEU A 47 -25.55 -3.23 -1.32
N VAL A 48 -24.31 -3.69 -1.50
CA VAL A 48 -23.50 -4.28 -0.42
C VAL A 48 -22.38 -3.31 -0.11
N SER A 49 -22.39 -2.76 1.10
CA SER A 49 -21.33 -1.93 1.63
C SER A 49 -20.43 -2.74 2.58
N SER A 50 -19.13 -2.53 2.47
CA SER A 50 -18.20 -2.78 3.58
C SER A 50 -17.53 -1.48 3.97
N VAL A 51 -17.49 -1.24 5.27
CA VAL A 51 -17.01 -0.01 5.90
C VAL A 51 -16.06 -0.43 7.04
N PRO A 52 -14.89 0.22 7.19
CA PRO A 52 -13.94 -0.12 8.24
C PRO A 52 -14.52 -0.02 9.65
N GLY A 53 -14.27 -1.05 10.47
CA GLY A 53 -14.71 -1.10 11.86
C GLY A 53 -15.07 -2.49 12.36
N THR A 54 -15.65 -2.53 13.56
CA THR A 54 -16.24 -3.74 14.18
C THR A 54 -17.73 -3.53 14.40
N TYR A 55 -18.54 -4.48 13.94
CA TYR A 55 -20.00 -4.41 13.91
C TYR A 55 -20.59 -5.58 14.70
N SER A 56 -21.35 -5.29 15.75
CA SER A 56 -21.98 -6.27 16.64
C SER A 56 -23.44 -5.91 16.98
N GLY A 57 -24.18 -6.86 17.54
CA GLY A 57 -25.62 -6.74 17.76
C GLY A 57 -26.36 -6.42 16.47
N SER A 58 -27.45 -5.63 16.54
CA SER A 58 -28.27 -5.29 15.37
C SER A 58 -27.50 -4.68 14.19
N ARG A 59 -26.42 -3.93 14.46
CA ARG A 59 -25.57 -3.29 13.44
C ARG A 59 -24.63 -4.25 12.71
N ALA A 60 -24.52 -5.50 13.15
CA ALA A 60 -23.66 -6.49 12.49
C ALA A 60 -24.05 -6.72 11.02
N ARG A 61 -25.32 -6.48 10.65
CA ARG A 61 -25.85 -6.57 9.28
C ARG A 61 -25.50 -5.39 8.38
N ASP A 62 -24.98 -4.29 8.91
CA ASP A 62 -24.83 -3.03 8.16
C ASP A 62 -23.57 -3.00 7.27
N SER A 63 -22.66 -3.97 7.42
CA SER A 63 -21.36 -4.01 6.75
C SER A 63 -20.91 -5.44 6.39
N GLY A 64 -20.20 -5.58 5.27
CA GLY A 64 -19.38 -6.75 4.95
C GLY A 64 -20.14 -8.07 4.75
N LEU A 65 -19.58 -9.17 5.27
CA LEU A 65 -20.12 -10.53 5.11
C LEU A 65 -21.60 -10.65 5.56
N LEU A 66 -21.95 -10.05 6.71
CA LEU A 66 -23.32 -10.13 7.23
C LEU A 66 -24.30 -9.22 6.48
N CYS A 67 -23.83 -8.14 5.85
CA CYS A 67 -24.63 -7.35 4.90
C CYS A 67 -24.98 -8.19 3.66
N LEU A 68 -23.99 -8.87 3.06
CA LEU A 68 -24.22 -9.80 1.96
C LEU A 68 -25.22 -10.90 2.35
N ARG A 69 -25.03 -11.52 3.52
CA ARG A 69 -25.91 -12.57 4.06
C ARG A 69 -27.36 -12.10 4.18
N GLU A 70 -27.60 -10.92 4.75
CA GLU A 70 -28.96 -10.39 4.94
C GLU A 70 -29.64 -10.16 3.58
N ILE A 71 -28.91 -9.59 2.62
CA ILE A 71 -29.38 -9.37 1.25
C ILE A 71 -29.74 -10.70 0.58
N ILE A 72 -28.85 -11.69 0.55
CA ILE A 72 -29.13 -13.00 -0.07
C ILE A 72 -30.28 -13.73 0.64
N SER A 73 -30.38 -13.62 1.96
CA SER A 73 -31.50 -14.17 2.75
C SER A 73 -32.84 -13.54 2.34
N SER A 74 -32.87 -12.22 2.15
CA SER A 74 -34.08 -11.47 1.77
C SER A 74 -34.61 -11.84 0.37
N LEU A 75 -33.74 -12.29 -0.54
CA LEU A 75 -34.11 -12.73 -1.89
C LEU A 75 -34.79 -14.11 -1.93
N ASP A 76 -34.77 -14.85 -0.82
CA ASP A 76 -35.38 -16.17 -0.64
C ASP A 76 -35.07 -17.22 -1.74
N LEU A 77 -33.87 -17.16 -2.31
CA LEU A 77 -33.43 -17.97 -3.46
C LEU A 77 -33.32 -19.48 -3.17
N LYS A 78 -33.52 -19.90 -1.91
CA LYS A 78 -33.40 -21.28 -1.41
C LYS A 78 -32.06 -21.96 -1.74
N LEU A 79 -30.95 -21.22 -1.71
CA LEU A 79 -29.63 -21.71 -2.13
C LEU A 79 -29.19 -22.97 -1.36
N ALA A 80 -29.41 -23.03 -0.04
CA ALA A 80 -29.11 -24.23 0.75
C ALA A 80 -29.90 -25.48 0.30
N ASN A 81 -31.13 -25.33 -0.24
CA ASN A 81 -31.87 -26.45 -0.82
C ASN A 81 -31.26 -26.90 -2.15
N LYS A 82 -30.76 -25.94 -2.94
CA LYS A 82 -30.11 -26.17 -4.24
C LYS A 82 -28.75 -26.85 -4.07
N LYS A 83 -27.96 -26.45 -3.06
CA LYS A 83 -26.73 -27.14 -2.61
C LYS A 83 -27.02 -28.63 -2.35
N ARG A 84 -28.00 -28.93 -1.48
CA ARG A 84 -28.41 -30.32 -1.16
C ARG A 84 -28.96 -31.12 -2.36
N GLN A 85 -29.28 -30.48 -3.47
CA GLN A 85 -29.73 -31.12 -4.72
C GLN A 85 -28.61 -31.26 -5.76
N GLY A 86 -27.38 -30.82 -5.49
CA GLY A 86 -26.29 -30.76 -6.47
C GLY A 86 -26.51 -29.70 -7.56
N LYS A 87 -27.36 -28.69 -7.29
CA LYS A 87 -27.82 -27.66 -8.24
C LYS A 87 -27.32 -26.26 -7.89
N LEU A 88 -26.19 -26.19 -7.20
CA LEU A 88 -25.55 -24.94 -6.83
C LEU A 88 -24.05 -25.07 -6.99
N GLN A 89 -23.46 -24.14 -7.73
CA GLN A 89 -22.05 -23.79 -7.67
C GLN A 89 -21.98 -22.29 -7.30
N LEU A 90 -21.06 -21.94 -6.42
CA LEU A 90 -20.65 -20.56 -6.16
C LEU A 90 -19.27 -20.35 -6.78
N GLU A 91 -19.18 -19.48 -7.78
CA GLU A 91 -17.94 -19.14 -8.46
C GLU A 91 -17.58 -17.68 -8.16
N VAL A 92 -16.35 -17.43 -7.69
CA VAL A 92 -15.86 -16.10 -7.36
C VAL A 92 -14.70 -15.77 -8.27
N CYS A 93 -14.73 -14.63 -8.93
CA CYS A 93 -13.57 -14.06 -9.62
C CYS A 93 -13.18 -12.74 -8.97
N ALA A 94 -11.90 -12.56 -8.66
CA ALA A 94 -11.36 -11.38 -8.02
C ALA A 94 -10.00 -11.02 -8.64
N ALA A 95 -9.68 -9.73 -8.73
CA ALA A 95 -8.36 -9.26 -9.17
C ALA A 95 -7.41 -8.94 -8.00
N SER A 96 -7.86 -9.16 -6.76
CA SER A 96 -7.05 -9.07 -5.55
C SER A 96 -7.57 -10.07 -4.52
N LEU A 97 -6.66 -10.86 -3.95
CA LEU A 97 -6.91 -11.73 -2.80
C LEU A 97 -6.06 -11.24 -1.63
N GLY A 98 -6.60 -11.29 -0.42
CA GLY A 98 -5.81 -11.19 0.81
C GLY A 98 -5.43 -12.57 1.35
N ASN A 99 -5.08 -12.63 2.64
CA ASN A 99 -4.95 -13.90 3.35
C ASN A 99 -6.32 -14.60 3.45
N LEU A 100 -6.43 -15.82 2.93
CA LEU A 100 -7.66 -16.62 2.87
C LEU A 100 -7.47 -17.92 3.63
N SER A 101 -8.07 -18.01 4.82
CA SER A 101 -8.16 -19.27 5.58
C SER A 101 -9.41 -20.06 5.20
N ALA A 102 -9.38 -21.39 5.40
CA ALA A 102 -10.56 -22.24 5.17
C ALA A 102 -11.76 -21.78 6.02
N ARG A 103 -11.51 -21.47 7.32
CA ARG A 103 -12.47 -20.80 8.22
C ARG A 103 -13.12 -19.56 7.64
N TRP A 104 -12.34 -18.66 7.02
CA TRP A 104 -12.91 -17.46 6.43
C TRP A 104 -13.70 -17.76 5.16
N LEU A 105 -13.23 -18.68 4.32
CA LEU A 105 -13.91 -19.10 3.09
C LEU A 105 -15.24 -19.82 3.37
N ASP A 106 -15.31 -20.63 4.42
CA ASP A 106 -16.54 -21.27 4.89
C ASP A 106 -17.56 -20.22 5.39
N GLY A 107 -17.13 -19.32 6.28
CA GLY A 107 -17.97 -18.21 6.75
C GLY A 107 -18.44 -17.26 5.63
N PHE A 108 -17.58 -16.98 4.64
CA PHE A 108 -17.95 -16.24 3.43
C PHE A 108 -18.97 -16.99 2.59
N TYR A 109 -18.75 -18.29 2.34
CA TYR A 109 -19.63 -19.13 1.55
C TYR A 109 -21.03 -19.20 2.17
N ASP A 110 -21.12 -19.40 3.49
CA ASP A 110 -22.39 -19.46 4.20
C ASP A 110 -23.13 -18.12 4.24
N CYS A 111 -22.39 -17.00 4.28
CA CYS A 111 -22.97 -15.67 4.05
C CYS A 111 -23.50 -15.54 2.61
N ALA A 112 -22.73 -15.97 1.60
CA ALA A 112 -23.14 -15.98 0.20
C ALA A 112 -24.31 -16.94 -0.11
N LEU A 113 -24.60 -17.91 0.78
CA LEU A 113 -25.81 -18.74 0.72
C LEU A 113 -27.06 -18.07 1.35
N GLY A 114 -26.89 -17.01 2.14
CA GLY A 114 -27.95 -16.48 3.00
C GLY A 114 -28.34 -17.49 4.10
N GLN A 115 -27.37 -18.15 4.73
CA GLN A 115 -27.64 -19.12 5.79
C GLN A 115 -28.29 -18.44 7.03
N LYS A 116 -29.43 -18.97 7.48
CA LYS A 116 -30.16 -18.42 8.64
C LYS A 116 -29.42 -18.65 9.97
N TYR A 117 -28.63 -19.70 10.07
CA TYR A 117 -27.76 -19.98 11.20
C TYR A 117 -26.34 -20.07 10.67
N LEU A 118 -25.40 -19.43 11.35
CA LEU A 118 -23.98 -19.42 11.02
C LEU A 118 -23.24 -19.97 12.24
N GLU A 119 -22.26 -20.82 11.99
CA GLU A 119 -21.36 -21.36 13.01
C GLU A 119 -19.94 -20.96 12.62
N VAL A 120 -19.12 -20.52 13.59
CA VAL A 120 -17.72 -20.17 13.34
C VAL A 120 -16.87 -21.34 13.79
N VAL A 121 -16.56 -22.22 12.84
CA VAL A 121 -15.73 -23.40 13.06
C VAL A 121 -14.26 -23.04 12.89
N GLU A 122 -13.41 -23.41 13.84
CA GLU A 122 -11.96 -23.18 13.76
C GLU A 122 -11.29 -24.15 12.76
N ASP A 123 -11.60 -25.44 12.90
CA ASP A 123 -11.08 -26.52 12.04
C ASP A 123 -12.15 -26.96 11.01
N CYS A 124 -12.14 -26.38 9.81
CA CYS A 124 -13.06 -26.74 8.72
C CYS A 124 -12.39 -26.78 7.34
N ASP A 125 -12.92 -27.63 6.45
CA ASP A 125 -12.51 -27.73 5.06
C ASP A 125 -13.10 -26.60 4.21
N VAL A 126 -12.41 -26.21 3.12
CA VAL A 126 -12.98 -25.30 2.12
C VAL A 126 -14.23 -25.93 1.48
N PRO A 127 -15.39 -25.23 1.40
CA PRO A 127 -16.59 -25.78 0.78
C PRO A 127 -16.38 -26.21 -0.68
N SER A 128 -16.62 -27.47 -1.02
CA SER A 128 -16.36 -27.99 -2.37
C SER A 128 -17.22 -27.40 -3.49
N ASP A 129 -18.32 -26.73 -3.12
CA ASP A 129 -19.19 -26.02 -4.06
C ASP A 129 -18.75 -24.54 -4.24
N LEU A 130 -17.67 -24.10 -3.60
CA LEU A 130 -16.97 -22.83 -3.82
C LEU A 130 -15.81 -23.03 -4.79
N LYS A 131 -15.76 -22.21 -5.84
CA LYS A 131 -14.59 -22.09 -6.72
C LYS A 131 -14.09 -20.65 -6.70
N LEU A 132 -12.78 -20.50 -6.58
CA LEU A 132 -12.10 -19.21 -6.64
C LEU A 132 -11.26 -19.15 -7.91
N PHE A 133 -11.47 -18.11 -8.71
CA PHE A 133 -10.75 -17.81 -9.94
C PHE A 133 -9.94 -16.53 -9.75
N TYR A 134 -8.62 -16.67 -9.64
CA TYR A 134 -7.69 -15.57 -9.57
C TYR A 134 -6.74 -15.65 -10.77
N PRO A 135 -6.82 -14.74 -11.76
CA PRO A 135 -6.03 -14.84 -12.98
C PRO A 135 -4.58 -14.46 -12.70
N ALA A 136 -3.64 -15.39 -12.88
CA ALA A 136 -2.22 -15.08 -12.78
C ALA A 136 -1.78 -14.17 -13.95
N ILE A 137 -0.64 -13.48 -13.80
CA ILE A 137 -0.09 -12.62 -14.88
C ILE A 137 0.19 -13.45 -16.16
N GLU A 138 0.52 -14.73 -16.02
CA GLU A 138 0.74 -15.64 -17.14
C GLU A 138 -0.58 -16.08 -17.80
N ASP A 139 -1.64 -16.26 -17.01
CA ASP A 139 -3.00 -16.46 -17.54
C ASP A 139 -3.45 -15.23 -18.32
N VAL A 140 -3.35 -14.04 -17.74
CA VAL A 140 -3.68 -12.79 -18.45
C VAL A 140 -2.89 -12.70 -19.76
N ARG A 141 -1.56 -12.89 -19.74
CA ARG A 141 -0.72 -12.82 -20.96
C ARG A 141 -0.98 -13.90 -22.00
N SER A 142 -1.56 -15.04 -21.62
CA SER A 142 -1.91 -16.14 -22.52
C SER A 142 -3.37 -16.13 -22.96
N ALA A 143 -4.22 -15.33 -22.31
CA ALA A 143 -5.56 -15.02 -22.78
C ALA A 143 -5.52 -14.21 -24.09
N ASP A 144 -6.64 -14.23 -24.81
CA ASP A 144 -6.84 -13.44 -26.04
C ASP A 144 -6.55 -11.94 -25.81
N GLU A 145 -5.98 -11.27 -26.80
CA GLU A 145 -5.53 -9.88 -26.71
C GLU A 145 -6.68 -8.90 -26.38
N GLU A 146 -7.91 -9.24 -26.77
CA GLU A 146 -9.11 -8.47 -26.43
C GLU A 146 -9.59 -8.77 -24.99
N ALA A 147 -9.42 -10.02 -24.52
CA ALA A 147 -9.73 -10.44 -23.15
C ALA A 147 -8.71 -9.91 -22.12
N GLN A 148 -7.44 -9.70 -22.50
CA GLN A 148 -6.38 -9.13 -21.66
C GLN A 148 -6.78 -7.77 -21.03
N HIS A 149 -7.45 -6.92 -21.81
CA HIS A 149 -7.91 -5.61 -21.37
C HIS A 149 -9.06 -5.69 -20.35
N GLY A 150 -9.89 -6.73 -20.44
CA GLY A 150 -10.89 -7.05 -19.41
C GLY A 150 -10.23 -7.63 -18.16
N ALA A 151 -9.40 -8.65 -18.33
CA ALA A 151 -8.75 -9.41 -17.26
C ALA A 151 -7.87 -8.53 -16.34
N SER A 152 -7.15 -7.56 -16.91
CA SER A 152 -6.35 -6.57 -16.16
C SER A 152 -7.19 -5.55 -15.36
N ASN A 153 -8.51 -5.58 -15.45
CA ASN A 153 -9.43 -4.60 -14.85
C ASN A 153 -10.66 -5.25 -14.18
N ILE A 154 -10.58 -6.54 -13.81
CA ILE A 154 -11.68 -7.28 -13.20
C ILE A 154 -12.03 -6.69 -11.82
N GLY A 155 -13.24 -6.14 -11.69
CA GLY A 155 -13.90 -5.99 -10.38
C GLY A 155 -14.36 -7.35 -9.87
N LYS A 156 -14.61 -7.49 -8.56
CA LYS A 156 -15.02 -8.77 -7.98
C LYS A 156 -16.39 -9.19 -8.52
N LEU A 157 -16.46 -10.40 -9.05
CA LEU A 157 -17.67 -11.07 -9.51
C LEU A 157 -17.94 -12.27 -8.58
N ILE A 158 -19.17 -12.41 -8.09
CA ILE A 158 -19.62 -13.66 -7.44
C ILE A 158 -20.86 -14.16 -8.19
N LEU A 159 -20.82 -15.42 -8.62
CA LEU A 159 -21.84 -16.05 -9.45
C LEU A 159 -22.40 -17.29 -8.73
N ALA A 160 -23.68 -17.26 -8.36
CA ALA A 160 -24.38 -18.43 -7.84
C ALA A 160 -25.27 -19.01 -8.94
N HIS A 161 -25.01 -20.23 -9.42
CA HIS A 161 -25.75 -20.82 -10.55
C HIS A 161 -25.95 -22.34 -10.42
N ASP A 162 -26.75 -22.92 -11.33
CA ASP A 162 -26.89 -24.38 -11.46
C ASP A 162 -25.81 -24.92 -12.42
N PRO A 163 -24.83 -25.72 -11.96
CA PRO A 163 -23.80 -26.30 -12.84
C PRO A 163 -24.37 -27.38 -13.75
N THR A 164 -25.52 -27.98 -13.41
CA THR A 164 -26.20 -29.00 -14.22
C THR A 164 -27.06 -28.41 -15.34
N ALA A 165 -27.33 -27.10 -15.28
CA ALA A 165 -28.11 -26.35 -16.25
C ALA A 165 -27.40 -25.05 -16.65
N PRO A 166 -26.25 -25.11 -17.37
CA PRO A 166 -25.41 -23.95 -17.69
C PRO A 166 -26.09 -22.90 -18.60
N THR A 167 -27.24 -23.23 -19.20
CA THR A 167 -28.07 -22.30 -19.99
C THR A 167 -29.18 -21.63 -19.18
N SER A 168 -29.29 -21.93 -17.88
CA SER A 168 -30.22 -21.27 -16.96
C SER A 168 -29.64 -19.94 -16.46
N LEU A 169 -30.52 -19.00 -16.07
CA LEU A 169 -30.09 -17.76 -15.45
C LEU A 169 -29.45 -18.06 -14.07
N PRO A 170 -28.40 -17.34 -13.67
CA PRO A 170 -27.84 -17.47 -12.33
C PRO A 170 -28.90 -17.12 -11.28
N TYR A 171 -28.77 -17.65 -10.07
CA TYR A 171 -29.65 -17.33 -8.96
C TYR A 171 -29.44 -15.90 -8.47
N TYR A 172 -28.19 -15.45 -8.41
CA TYR A 172 -27.79 -14.05 -8.31
C TYR A 172 -26.38 -13.85 -8.88
N VAL A 173 -26.05 -12.58 -9.15
CA VAL A 173 -24.70 -12.12 -9.47
C VAL A 173 -24.34 -10.98 -8.52
N TYR A 174 -23.16 -10.98 -7.92
CA TYR A 174 -22.57 -9.80 -7.27
C TYR A 174 -21.53 -9.18 -8.19
N ILE A 175 -21.49 -7.85 -8.28
CA ILE A 175 -20.46 -7.08 -8.98
C ILE A 175 -19.99 -5.94 -8.06
N GLY A 176 -18.68 -5.81 -7.80
CA GLY A 176 -18.15 -4.74 -6.94
C GLY A 176 -16.63 -4.57 -6.93
N SER A 177 -16.14 -3.86 -5.91
CA SER A 177 -14.71 -3.64 -5.61
C SER A 177 -13.88 -4.93 -5.66
N ALA A 178 -12.60 -4.85 -6.03
CA ALA A 178 -11.84 -6.00 -6.52
C ALA A 178 -11.36 -7.02 -5.46
N ASN A 179 -11.36 -6.70 -4.17
CA ASN A 179 -10.59 -7.44 -3.15
C ASN A 179 -11.43 -8.49 -2.39
N LEU A 180 -11.03 -9.76 -2.45
CA LEU A 180 -11.59 -10.84 -1.64
C LEU A 180 -10.66 -11.14 -0.45
N SER A 181 -11.03 -10.65 0.73
CA SER A 181 -10.29 -10.85 1.98
C SER A 181 -11.15 -10.56 3.22
N SER A 182 -10.65 -10.95 4.39
CA SER A 182 -11.13 -10.49 5.70
C SER A 182 -11.05 -8.97 5.85
N SER A 183 -9.97 -8.32 5.42
CA SER A 183 -9.85 -6.85 5.43
C SER A 183 -10.92 -6.14 4.58
N ALA A 184 -11.38 -6.79 3.50
CA ALA A 184 -12.37 -6.27 2.57
C ALA A 184 -13.83 -6.51 3.00
N TRP A 185 -14.16 -7.63 3.65
CA TRP A 185 -15.55 -7.98 4.01
C TRP A 185 -15.78 -8.19 5.51
N GLY A 186 -14.73 -8.07 6.31
CA GLY A 186 -14.67 -8.50 7.69
C GLY A 186 -14.55 -10.01 7.87
N MET A 187 -14.39 -10.41 9.12
CA MET A 187 -14.34 -11.80 9.57
C MET A 187 -15.43 -12.02 10.63
N LEU A 188 -16.01 -13.23 10.65
CA LEU A 188 -17.02 -13.61 11.64
C LEU A 188 -16.35 -14.09 12.93
N GLU A 189 -16.80 -13.57 14.07
CA GLU A 189 -16.40 -14.04 15.41
C GLU A 189 -17.63 -14.08 16.32
N THR A 190 -17.66 -15.00 17.29
CA THR A 190 -18.74 -15.09 18.28
C THR A 190 -18.87 -13.82 19.13
N ASP A 191 -20.06 -13.22 19.17
CA ASP A 191 -20.40 -12.10 20.03
C ASP A 191 -20.75 -12.62 21.44
N LYS A 192 -19.78 -12.54 22.36
CA LYS A 192 -19.87 -13.03 23.76
C LYS A 192 -20.87 -12.25 24.65
N LYS A 193 -21.88 -11.60 24.06
CA LYS A 193 -22.83 -10.69 24.72
C LYS A 193 -24.31 -11.11 24.57
N ASP A 194 -24.59 -12.31 24.05
CA ASP A 194 -25.94 -12.91 23.94
C ASP A 194 -27.02 -11.95 23.41
N ASN A 195 -26.82 -11.46 22.18
CA ASN A 195 -27.74 -10.52 21.53
C ASN A 195 -28.71 -11.26 20.58
N GLU A 196 -30.00 -11.30 20.93
CA GLU A 196 -31.07 -12.01 20.18
C GLU A 196 -31.23 -11.63 18.68
N ALA A 197 -30.62 -10.52 18.23
CA ALA A 197 -30.94 -9.89 16.95
C ALA A 197 -30.28 -10.52 15.71
N THR A 198 -29.06 -11.05 15.80
CA THR A 198 -28.21 -11.36 14.60
C THR A 198 -27.69 -12.80 14.50
N CYS A 199 -28.03 -13.67 15.46
CA CYS A 199 -27.36 -14.94 15.74
C CYS A 199 -25.92 -14.71 16.16
N ASP A 200 -25.69 -14.48 17.47
CA ASP A 200 -24.49 -14.71 18.28
C ASP A 200 -23.10 -14.37 17.67
N LEU A 201 -23.05 -13.54 16.63
CA LEU A 201 -21.87 -13.23 15.83
C LEU A 201 -21.75 -11.73 15.57
N LYS A 202 -20.50 -11.30 15.44
CA LYS A 202 -20.07 -9.95 15.06
C LYS A 202 -19.15 -10.02 13.84
N VAL A 203 -19.11 -8.93 13.07
CA VAL A 203 -18.11 -8.71 12.02
C VAL A 203 -16.96 -7.93 12.64
N ILE A 204 -15.78 -8.52 12.67
CA ILE A 204 -14.51 -7.88 13.08
C ILE A 204 -13.63 -7.63 11.86
N LYS A 205 -12.48 -6.96 12.05
CA LYS A 205 -11.36 -6.92 11.09
C LYS A 205 -11.73 -6.39 9.67
N THR A 206 -12.79 -5.60 9.56
CA THR A 206 -13.05 -4.83 8.32
C THR A 206 -12.16 -3.59 8.37
N SER A 207 -11.23 -3.45 7.41
CA SER A 207 -10.28 -2.33 7.36
C SER A 207 -10.30 -1.57 6.02
N ASN A 208 -10.90 -2.16 4.97
CA ASN A 208 -11.11 -1.51 3.68
C ASN A 208 -12.55 -1.01 3.51
N PHE A 209 -12.74 -0.02 2.65
CA PHE A 209 -14.05 0.29 2.07
C PHE A 209 -14.26 -0.54 0.80
N GLU A 210 -15.28 -1.39 0.80
CA GLU A 210 -15.74 -2.08 -0.41
C GLU A 210 -17.17 -1.66 -0.74
N CYS A 211 -17.50 -1.63 -2.03
CA CYS A 211 -18.84 -1.37 -2.50
C CYS A 211 -19.16 -2.29 -3.69
N GLY A 212 -20.38 -2.78 -3.76
CA GLY A 212 -20.88 -3.50 -4.92
C GLY A 212 -22.38 -3.70 -4.87
N VAL A 213 -22.92 -4.41 -5.87
CA VAL A 213 -24.35 -4.67 -6.00
C VAL A 213 -24.62 -6.16 -6.20
N VAL A 214 -25.63 -6.67 -5.50
CA VAL A 214 -26.27 -7.96 -5.79
C VAL A 214 -27.41 -7.75 -6.78
N ILE A 215 -27.36 -8.49 -7.87
CA ILE A 215 -28.32 -8.52 -8.97
C ILE A 215 -29.07 -9.87 -8.90
N PRO A 216 -30.36 -9.89 -8.55
CA PRO A 216 -31.15 -11.12 -8.50
C PRO A 216 -31.35 -11.74 -9.89
N GLY A 217 -31.33 -13.07 -9.98
CA GLY A 217 -31.39 -13.82 -11.24
C GLY A 217 -32.60 -13.50 -12.13
N ASN A 218 -33.76 -13.23 -11.53
CA ASN A 218 -34.98 -12.83 -12.24
C ASN A 218 -34.90 -11.42 -12.87
N VAL A 219 -34.01 -10.56 -12.39
CA VAL A 219 -33.80 -9.18 -12.91
C VAL A 219 -32.91 -9.18 -14.15
N THR A 220 -32.07 -10.22 -14.33
CA THR A 220 -31.21 -10.39 -15.52
C THR A 220 -31.99 -10.59 -16.84
N ARG A 221 -33.31 -10.76 -16.77
CA ARG A 221 -34.19 -11.07 -17.92
C ARG A 221 -34.82 -9.84 -18.57
N GLY A 222 -34.14 -8.69 -18.56
CA GLY A 222 -34.63 -7.49 -19.25
C GLY A 222 -34.31 -7.55 -20.75
N ASP A 223 -35.29 -7.24 -21.59
CA ASP A 223 -35.07 -7.06 -23.03
C ASP A 223 -34.32 -5.74 -23.35
N ASP A 224 -34.04 -4.89 -22.35
CA ASP A 224 -33.40 -3.57 -22.50
C ASP A 224 -31.87 -3.55 -22.29
N TRP A 225 -31.25 -4.66 -21.84
CA TRP A 225 -29.78 -4.74 -21.62
C TRP A 225 -28.95 -4.76 -22.93
N LYS A 226 -29.63 -4.53 -24.06
CA LYS A 226 -29.17 -4.93 -25.38
C LYS A 226 -28.28 -3.93 -26.10
N ASP A 227 -28.31 -2.66 -25.67
CA ASP A 227 -27.59 -1.58 -26.34
C ASP A 227 -26.25 -1.22 -25.63
N GLU A 228 -26.05 -1.58 -24.35
CA GLU A 228 -24.77 -1.37 -23.62
C GLU A 228 -23.72 -2.48 -23.89
N LEU A 229 -24.13 -3.75 -24.02
CA LEU A 229 -23.20 -4.87 -24.29
C LEU A 229 -22.75 -4.99 -25.76
N THR A 230 -23.45 -4.38 -26.71
CA THR A 230 -23.03 -4.40 -28.12
C THR A 230 -21.70 -3.68 -28.37
N SER A 231 -21.30 -2.73 -27.51
CA SER A 231 -19.97 -2.10 -27.56
C SER A 231 -18.82 -3.02 -27.09
N VAL A 232 -19.16 -4.12 -26.40
CA VAL A 232 -18.23 -5.18 -25.99
C VAL A 232 -18.18 -6.29 -27.06
N SER A 233 -19.24 -6.47 -27.85
CA SER A 233 -19.26 -7.49 -28.93
C SER A 233 -18.34 -7.19 -30.13
N SER A 234 -17.76 -5.98 -30.21
CA SER A 234 -16.69 -5.67 -31.19
C SER A 234 -15.29 -6.01 -30.67
N TRP A 235 -15.19 -6.71 -29.54
CA TRP A 235 -13.98 -7.21 -28.88
C TRP A 235 -14.02 -8.75 -28.75
N LEU A 236 -14.47 -9.44 -29.81
CA LEU A 236 -14.39 -10.90 -29.92
C LEU A 236 -13.98 -11.33 -31.35
N PRO A 237 -12.93 -12.16 -31.53
CA PRO A 237 -12.52 -12.61 -32.86
C PRO A 237 -13.47 -13.66 -33.45
N SER A 238 -13.63 -13.63 -34.77
CA SER A 238 -14.29 -14.72 -35.51
C SER A 238 -13.44 -15.98 -35.52
N SER A 239 -13.99 -17.10 -35.04
CA SER A 239 -13.25 -18.36 -34.82
C SER A 239 -12.68 -18.99 -36.11
N GLY A 240 -11.36 -19.15 -36.17
CA GLY A 240 -10.67 -20.06 -37.08
C GLY A 240 -10.56 -21.47 -36.49
N SER A 241 -10.88 -22.51 -37.27
CA SER A 241 -10.96 -23.89 -36.80
C SER A 241 -9.58 -24.54 -36.54
N GLY A 242 -9.29 -24.91 -35.30
CA GLY A 242 -8.21 -25.81 -34.90
C GLY A 242 -8.64 -26.66 -33.71
N GLY A 243 -8.57 -27.99 -33.83
CA GLY A 243 -9.15 -28.90 -32.83
C GLY A 243 -8.31 -29.04 -31.55
N VAL A 244 -8.97 -29.19 -30.41
CA VAL A 244 -8.37 -29.44 -29.09
C VAL A 244 -8.85 -30.78 -28.53
N ASN A 245 -7.95 -31.50 -27.84
CA ASN A 245 -8.17 -32.81 -27.25
C ASN A 245 -9.01 -32.71 -25.95
N PRO A 246 -10.13 -33.44 -25.79
CA PRO A 246 -11.06 -33.24 -24.66
C PRO A 246 -10.57 -33.71 -23.28
N ASP A 247 -9.47 -34.46 -23.17
CA ASP A 247 -9.07 -35.15 -21.93
C ASP A 247 -8.09 -34.36 -21.01
N ALA A 248 -7.97 -33.03 -21.16
CA ALA A 248 -6.91 -32.24 -20.50
C ALA A 248 -7.37 -31.23 -19.41
N ALA A 249 -8.68 -31.11 -19.12
CA ALA A 249 -9.21 -30.10 -18.21
C ALA A 249 -9.59 -30.67 -16.83
N ALA A 250 -8.90 -30.21 -15.78
CA ALA A 250 -9.25 -30.49 -14.37
C ALA A 250 -9.34 -29.18 -13.58
N PRO A 251 -10.42 -28.93 -12.81
CA PRO A 251 -10.47 -27.84 -11.84
C PRO A 251 -9.47 -28.06 -10.70
N TRP A 252 -9.07 -26.98 -10.02
CA TRP A 252 -8.33 -27.10 -8.75
C TRP A 252 -9.26 -27.70 -7.68
N ASP A 253 -8.85 -28.84 -7.12
CA ASP A 253 -9.49 -29.47 -5.95
C ASP A 253 -8.58 -29.30 -4.74
N PHE A 254 -9.07 -28.63 -3.69
CA PHE A 254 -8.30 -28.23 -2.51
C PHE A 254 -7.95 -29.40 -1.56
N ARG A 255 -8.28 -30.64 -1.93
CA ARG A 255 -8.37 -31.79 -1.01
C ARG A 255 -7.12 -32.68 -0.84
N ASP A 256 -6.02 -32.43 -1.55
CA ASP A 256 -4.84 -33.31 -1.51
C ASP A 256 -3.75 -32.81 -0.53
N GLU A 257 -4.10 -32.71 0.76
CA GLU A 257 -3.19 -32.29 1.86
C GLU A 257 -1.96 -33.22 2.07
N GLY A 258 -1.81 -34.27 1.25
CA GLY A 258 -0.79 -35.30 1.39
C GLY A 258 0.48 -35.14 0.55
N LYS A 259 0.53 -34.18 -0.39
CA LYS A 259 1.66 -34.07 -1.35
C LYS A 259 2.34 -32.71 -1.34
N LYS A 260 3.52 -32.67 -0.70
CA LYS A 260 4.54 -31.66 -0.99
C LYS A 260 5.08 -31.91 -2.41
N ASP A 261 5.43 -30.82 -3.09
CA ASP A 261 5.93 -30.74 -4.48
C ASP A 261 4.84 -30.87 -5.57
N GLY A 262 4.42 -29.73 -6.14
CA GLY A 262 3.63 -29.70 -7.38
C GLY A 262 2.54 -28.63 -7.50
N TRP A 263 2.90 -27.35 -7.55
CA TRP A 263 1.98 -26.31 -8.07
C TRP A 263 1.79 -26.51 -9.58
N HIS A 264 0.77 -27.28 -9.95
CA HIS A 264 0.48 -27.54 -11.37
C HIS A 264 -0.23 -26.34 -12.00
N SER A 265 0.34 -25.83 -13.10
CA SER A 265 -0.33 -24.86 -13.97
C SER A 265 -1.62 -25.45 -14.52
N CYS A 266 -2.76 -24.84 -14.17
CA CYS A 266 -3.99 -25.08 -14.92
C CYS A 266 -3.99 -24.08 -16.07
N GLN A 267 -3.92 -24.57 -17.32
CA GLN A 267 -4.25 -23.70 -18.45
C GLN A 267 -5.68 -23.21 -18.27
N ILE A 268 -5.92 -21.91 -18.47
CA ILE A 268 -7.25 -21.31 -18.52
C ILE A 268 -8.20 -22.25 -19.27
N PRO A 269 -9.17 -22.89 -18.59
CA PRO A 269 -10.27 -23.52 -19.29
C PRO A 269 -10.97 -22.41 -20.05
N THR A 270 -11.13 -22.57 -21.36
CA THR A 270 -11.62 -21.53 -22.25
C THR A 270 -13.08 -21.18 -21.96
N LEU A 271 -13.28 -20.31 -20.96
CA LEU A 271 -14.51 -19.54 -20.70
C LEU A 271 -14.97 -18.71 -21.92
N PHE A 272 -14.13 -18.63 -22.96
CA PHE A 272 -14.34 -17.86 -24.18
C PHE A 272 -14.26 -18.67 -25.50
N THR A 273 -14.13 -20.00 -25.51
CA THR A 273 -14.22 -20.79 -26.78
C THR A 273 -15.50 -21.62 -26.86
N GLY A 274 -16.61 -20.91 -27.10
CA GLY A 274 -17.90 -21.47 -27.42
C GLY A 274 -18.82 -20.37 -27.96
N PRO A 275 -18.73 -20.02 -29.25
CA PRO A 275 -19.59 -18.97 -29.79
C PRO A 275 -21.08 -19.36 -29.68
N ASP A 276 -21.92 -18.33 -29.51
CA ASP A 276 -23.35 -18.27 -29.86
C ASP A 276 -24.48 -18.38 -28.80
N GLN A 277 -24.29 -18.61 -27.48
CA GLN A 277 -25.48 -18.83 -26.60
C GLN A 277 -25.76 -17.95 -25.37
N LEU A 278 -24.80 -17.23 -24.76
CA LEU A 278 -25.13 -16.33 -23.63
C LEU A 278 -25.26 -14.86 -24.07
N PHE A 279 -24.23 -14.31 -24.73
CA PHE A 279 -24.21 -12.90 -25.15
C PHE A 279 -25.05 -12.59 -26.41
N SER A 280 -25.22 -13.56 -27.32
CA SER A 280 -26.00 -13.41 -28.57
C SER A 280 -27.49 -13.13 -28.34
N ARG A 281 -28.03 -13.45 -27.16
CA ARG A 281 -29.45 -13.27 -26.80
C ARG A 281 -29.77 -11.85 -26.32
N LEU A 282 -28.75 -11.02 -26.13
CA LEU A 282 -28.85 -9.66 -25.59
C LEU A 282 -28.56 -8.59 -26.68
N ALA A 283 -29.19 -8.67 -27.87
CA ALA A 283 -29.03 -7.65 -28.91
C ALA A 283 -30.36 -7.20 -29.56
N GLY A 284 -30.57 -5.88 -29.65
CA GLY A 284 -31.73 -5.22 -30.28
C GLY A 284 -32.76 -4.52 -29.36
N GLY A 285 -32.56 -3.24 -29.02
CA GLY A 285 -33.50 -2.21 -29.52
C GLY A 285 -34.26 -1.27 -28.55
N ARG A 286 -33.58 -0.20 -28.09
CA ARG A 286 -34.08 1.17 -27.73
C ARG A 286 -34.93 1.44 -26.47
N ASN A 287 -34.31 2.32 -25.65
CA ASN A 287 -34.88 3.40 -24.81
C ASN A 287 -35.52 3.05 -23.44
N GLU A 288 -34.68 3.06 -22.39
CA GLU A 288 -34.89 3.93 -21.22
C GLU A 288 -33.53 4.33 -20.61
N LEU A 289 -33.37 5.60 -20.19
CA LEU A 289 -32.07 6.28 -20.10
C LEU A 289 -31.79 6.81 -18.68
N ALA A 290 -31.54 5.92 -17.72
CA ALA A 290 -31.22 6.31 -16.33
C ALA A 290 -30.45 5.27 -15.49
N THR A 291 -30.84 3.99 -15.52
CA THR A 291 -30.61 3.09 -14.37
C THR A 291 -29.22 2.42 -14.32
N CYS A 292 -28.59 2.11 -15.46
CA CYS A 292 -27.25 1.49 -15.49
C CYS A 292 -26.11 2.52 -15.53
N SER A 293 -26.35 3.73 -16.06
CA SER A 293 -25.35 4.80 -16.21
C SER A 293 -24.78 5.35 -14.89
N ALA A 294 -25.31 4.93 -13.73
CA ALA A 294 -24.78 5.26 -12.40
C ALA A 294 -23.89 4.16 -11.79
N VAL A 295 -24.12 2.88 -12.11
CA VAL A 295 -23.15 1.78 -11.83
C VAL A 295 -21.85 2.07 -12.57
N ILE A 296 -21.97 2.63 -13.78
CA ILE A 296 -20.89 3.21 -14.59
C ILE A 296 -20.08 4.29 -13.86
N LEU A 297 -20.62 5.00 -12.85
CA LEU A 297 -19.84 5.97 -12.06
C LEU A 297 -19.04 5.31 -10.93
N GLN A 298 -19.60 4.28 -10.28
CA GLN A 298 -18.90 3.51 -9.23
C GLN A 298 -17.77 2.66 -9.80
N VAL A 299 -17.92 2.14 -11.03
CA VAL A 299 -16.81 1.47 -11.76
C VAL A 299 -15.80 2.49 -12.29
N ALA A 300 -16.21 3.69 -12.71
CA ALA A 300 -15.29 4.72 -13.24
C ALA A 300 -14.28 5.23 -12.20
N MET A 301 -14.61 5.25 -10.90
CA MET A 301 -13.64 5.61 -9.85
C MET A 301 -12.60 4.52 -9.58
N GLY A 302 -12.87 3.26 -9.93
CA GLY A 302 -11.88 2.17 -9.88
C GLY A 302 -10.73 2.30 -10.89
N LYS A 303 -10.70 3.35 -11.72
CA LYS A 303 -9.72 3.52 -12.82
C LYS A 303 -8.96 4.85 -12.85
N LEU A 304 -9.13 5.76 -11.88
CA LEU A 304 -8.31 6.98 -11.83
C LEU A 304 -6.92 6.80 -11.20
N THR A 305 -6.63 5.60 -10.68
CA THR A 305 -5.35 5.22 -10.05
C THR A 305 -4.39 4.45 -10.97
N ALA A 306 -4.78 4.15 -12.22
CA ALA A 306 -3.96 3.41 -13.19
C ALA A 306 -3.73 4.19 -14.50
N ARG A 307 -2.74 5.10 -14.48
CA ARG A 307 -2.07 5.77 -15.62
C ARG A 307 -2.94 6.35 -16.76
N VAL A 308 -3.00 7.69 -16.84
CA VAL A 308 -3.00 8.40 -18.13
C VAL A 308 -1.96 9.52 -18.13
N SER A 309 -1.01 9.41 -19.06
CA SER A 309 -0.28 10.51 -19.71
C SER A 309 -0.53 10.30 -21.22
N PRO A 310 -0.84 11.34 -22.02
CA PRO A 310 0.28 12.05 -22.65
C PRO A 310 0.06 13.54 -22.93
N ASN A 311 1.19 14.26 -23.03
CA ASN A 311 1.28 15.50 -23.80
C ASN A 311 0.95 15.22 -25.28
N ARG A 312 -0.11 15.85 -25.82
CA ARG A 312 -0.19 16.42 -27.19
C ARG A 312 -1.59 17.00 -27.45
N LEU A 313 -1.73 18.32 -27.32
CA LEU A 313 -2.84 19.05 -27.93
C LEU A 313 -2.33 19.73 -29.20
N MET A 314 -2.68 19.20 -30.37
CA MET A 314 -2.28 19.77 -31.66
C MET A 314 -3.33 20.78 -32.15
N VAL A 315 -2.86 21.94 -32.60
CA VAL A 315 -3.69 23.07 -33.03
C VAL A 315 -4.27 22.85 -34.43
N LEU A 316 -5.57 23.09 -34.60
CA LEU A 316 -6.31 23.47 -35.83
C LEU A 316 -7.77 23.80 -35.42
N GLY A 317 -8.54 24.74 -36.00
CA GLY A 317 -8.24 25.64 -37.11
C GLY A 317 -9.53 26.14 -37.82
N LEU A 318 -10.17 27.19 -37.29
CA LEU A 318 -11.09 28.17 -37.94
C LEU A 318 -12.00 27.77 -39.15
N SER A 319 -13.32 27.94 -38.99
CA SER A 319 -14.19 28.78 -39.87
C SER A 319 -15.61 28.91 -39.26
N ARG A 320 -16.10 30.10 -38.86
CA ARG A 320 -16.76 31.21 -39.60
C ARG A 320 -18.13 30.87 -40.25
N GLY A 321 -19.23 31.34 -39.65
CA GLY A 321 -20.61 31.14 -40.15
C GLY A 321 -21.75 32.00 -39.54
N ALA A 322 -21.49 33.26 -39.18
CA ALA A 322 -22.40 34.41 -38.98
C ALA A 322 -23.87 34.28 -38.41
N ARG A 323 -24.11 34.97 -37.27
CA ARG A 323 -25.30 35.80 -36.88
C ARG A 323 -26.66 35.06 -36.68
N THR A 324 -27.49 35.28 -35.64
CA THR A 324 -27.61 36.30 -34.56
C THR A 324 -28.56 35.75 -33.45
N SER A 325 -28.90 36.35 -32.29
CA SER A 325 -28.61 37.67 -31.66
C SER A 325 -28.89 37.71 -30.14
N LYS A 326 -28.12 38.55 -29.44
CA LYS A 326 -28.36 39.20 -28.12
C LYS A 326 -28.26 38.36 -26.81
N PRO A 327 -27.90 39.00 -25.67
CA PRO A 327 -27.09 38.32 -24.63
C PRO A 327 -27.64 38.40 -23.18
N LEU A 328 -27.13 37.54 -22.31
CA LEU A 328 -27.04 37.76 -20.86
C LEU A 328 -25.70 37.21 -20.30
N PRO A 329 -25.23 37.67 -19.13
CA PRO A 329 -23.80 37.68 -18.81
C PRO A 329 -23.33 36.56 -17.86
N THR A 330 -22.02 36.57 -17.58
CA THR A 330 -21.33 35.89 -16.47
C THR A 330 -21.44 34.36 -16.41
N GLY A 331 -20.72 33.68 -17.32
CA GLY A 331 -20.20 32.34 -17.03
C GLY A 331 -18.93 32.40 -16.18
N ARG A 332 -18.71 31.33 -15.38
CA ARG A 332 -17.52 30.97 -14.55
C ARG A 332 -17.56 31.31 -13.04
N PRO A 333 -18.28 30.48 -12.27
CA PRO A 333 -17.77 29.96 -10.99
C PRO A 333 -17.46 28.45 -11.04
N MET A 334 -17.97 27.75 -12.07
CA MET A 334 -18.02 26.28 -12.15
C MET A 334 -16.63 25.59 -12.23
N LEU A 335 -15.57 26.31 -12.61
CA LEU A 335 -14.20 25.77 -12.64
C LEU A 335 -13.51 25.87 -11.27
N ALA A 336 -13.83 26.88 -10.46
CA ALA A 336 -13.27 27.04 -9.11
C ALA A 336 -13.86 26.02 -8.13
N VAL A 337 -15.17 25.74 -8.24
CA VAL A 337 -15.85 24.71 -7.45
C VAL A 337 -15.34 23.31 -7.82
N LEU A 338 -15.03 23.04 -9.10
CA LEU A 338 -14.46 21.76 -9.52
C LEU A 338 -13.07 21.50 -8.92
N VAL A 339 -12.22 22.54 -8.81
CA VAL A 339 -10.89 22.44 -8.18
C VAL A 339 -11.00 22.21 -6.67
N LEU A 340 -11.92 22.92 -5.98
CA LEU A 340 -12.18 22.71 -4.55
C LEU A 340 -12.72 21.30 -4.26
N VAL A 341 -13.65 20.79 -5.06
CA VAL A 341 -14.21 19.43 -4.89
C VAL A 341 -13.16 18.34 -5.14
N VAL A 342 -12.26 18.52 -6.12
CA VAL A 342 -11.14 17.58 -6.34
C VAL A 342 -10.11 17.65 -5.21
N ALA A 343 -9.86 18.83 -4.61
CA ALA A 343 -8.97 18.96 -3.46
C ALA A 343 -9.54 18.29 -2.19
N SER A 344 -10.86 18.39 -1.95
CA SER A 344 -11.50 17.75 -0.78
C SER A 344 -11.69 16.23 -0.92
N LEU A 345 -11.78 15.70 -2.14
CA LEU A 345 -11.85 14.26 -2.41
C LEU A 345 -10.48 13.58 -2.46
N LEU A 346 -9.40 14.33 -2.22
CA LEU A 346 -8.03 13.84 -2.10
C LEU A 346 -7.54 13.83 -0.64
N ALA A 347 -8.44 13.77 0.34
CA ALA A 347 -8.08 13.41 1.71
C ALA A 347 -7.62 11.94 1.73
N PRO A 348 -6.31 11.66 1.91
CA PRO A 348 -5.82 10.29 1.88
C PRO A 348 -6.14 9.62 3.21
N VAL A 349 -6.77 8.44 3.17
CA VAL A 349 -6.75 7.50 4.31
C VAL A 349 -5.33 6.94 4.39
N PHE A 350 -4.40 7.72 4.95
CA PHE A 350 -3.09 7.22 5.32
C PHE A 350 -3.21 6.45 6.63
N ALA A 351 -2.93 5.15 6.59
CA ALA A 351 -2.58 4.34 7.76
C ALA A 351 -1.17 4.72 8.27
N TYR A 352 -1.05 5.99 8.67
CA TYR A 352 0.15 6.63 9.20
C TYR A 352 -0.34 7.53 10.34
N THR A 353 -0.31 6.99 11.56
CA THR A 353 -0.73 7.72 12.75
C THR A 353 0.32 8.76 13.13
N SER A 354 -0.11 10.02 13.29
CA SER A 354 0.81 11.03 13.79
C SER A 354 0.96 10.89 15.30
N LEU A 355 2.20 10.95 15.79
CA LEU A 355 2.52 10.90 17.22
C LEU A 355 1.81 12.06 17.93
N SER A 356 1.33 11.82 19.15
CA SER A 356 0.90 12.90 20.03
C SER A 356 2.07 13.83 20.36
N ASP A 357 1.77 15.07 20.78
CA ASP A 357 2.82 15.99 21.25
C ASP A 357 3.56 15.43 22.47
N GLU A 358 2.91 14.57 23.27
CA GLU A 358 3.54 13.84 24.37
C GLU A 358 4.56 12.82 23.87
N SER A 359 4.22 11.98 22.89
CA SER A 359 5.18 11.04 22.29
C SER A 359 6.31 11.74 21.53
N LEU A 360 6.04 12.86 20.85
CA LEU A 360 7.10 13.69 20.24
C LEU A 360 8.05 14.23 21.31
N ASN A 361 7.53 14.67 22.46
CA ASN A 361 8.37 15.09 23.58
C ASN A 361 9.25 13.96 24.12
N ARG A 362 8.87 12.68 23.94
CA ARG A 362 9.63 11.50 24.37
C ARG A 362 10.68 11.00 23.38
N ILE A 363 10.82 11.62 22.20
CA ILE A 363 11.91 11.28 21.26
C ILE A 363 13.26 11.70 21.90
N PRO A 364 14.23 10.77 22.09
CA PRO A 364 15.50 11.08 22.71
C PRO A 364 16.44 11.84 21.77
N ALA A 365 17.34 12.64 22.36
CA ALA A 365 18.48 13.19 21.63
C ALA A 365 19.61 12.14 21.59
N ALA A 366 20.57 12.28 20.67
CA ALA A 366 21.76 11.44 20.68
C ALA A 366 22.78 11.91 21.72
N GLY A 367 22.75 13.20 22.10
CA GLY A 367 23.63 13.77 23.11
C GLY A 367 25.10 13.45 22.84
N ALA A 368 25.76 12.81 23.82
CA ALA A 368 27.17 12.42 23.75
C ALA A 368 27.50 11.35 22.69
N ASP A 369 26.53 10.63 22.13
CA ASP A 369 26.79 9.67 21.04
C ASP A 369 27.27 10.36 19.75
N PHE A 370 26.94 11.65 19.55
CA PHE A 370 27.38 12.44 18.40
C PHE A 370 28.50 13.44 18.76
N ASP A 371 29.12 13.31 19.92
CA ASP A 371 30.39 14.01 20.20
C ASP A 371 31.49 13.42 19.30
N ILE A 372 32.09 14.28 18.46
CA ILE A 372 33.13 13.93 17.48
C ILE A 372 34.45 13.47 18.11
N HIS A 373 34.59 13.60 19.44
CA HIS A 373 35.75 13.14 20.21
C HIS A 373 35.43 11.98 21.17
N ASN A 374 34.17 11.52 21.21
CA ASN A 374 33.76 10.40 22.06
C ASN A 374 33.97 9.07 21.33
N ASP A 375 35.13 8.44 21.53
CA ASP A 375 35.47 7.10 21.00
C ASP A 375 34.49 5.97 21.40
N ALA A 376 33.62 6.19 22.40
CA ALA A 376 32.57 5.25 22.81
C ALA A 376 31.16 5.63 22.28
N GLY A 377 31.04 6.76 21.56
CA GLY A 377 29.81 7.22 20.95
C GLY A 377 29.53 6.56 19.59
N LEU A 378 28.41 6.92 18.98
CA LEU A 378 28.00 6.40 17.67
C LEU A 378 28.78 7.02 16.51
N LEU A 379 29.13 8.31 16.59
CA LEU A 379 29.69 9.07 15.46
C LEU A 379 31.22 8.99 15.34
N ALA A 380 31.97 9.32 16.39
CA ALA A 380 33.43 9.45 16.31
C ALA A 380 34.17 8.20 15.75
N PRO A 381 33.75 6.95 16.05
CA PRO A 381 34.39 5.76 15.48
C PRO A 381 34.25 5.64 13.94
N ILE A 382 33.27 6.32 13.34
CA ILE A 382 33.02 6.37 11.88
C ILE A 382 33.82 7.48 11.20
N LEU A 383 34.29 8.49 11.95
CA LEU A 383 35.06 9.64 11.46
C LEU A 383 36.53 9.27 11.16
N ILE A 384 36.73 8.24 10.34
CA ILE A 384 38.01 7.77 9.81
C ILE A 384 37.89 7.46 8.32
N PRO A 385 38.99 7.49 7.55
CA PRO A 385 38.98 7.02 6.17
C PRO A 385 38.61 5.53 6.10
N ARG A 386 37.57 5.20 5.35
CA ARG A 386 36.86 3.90 5.38
C ARG A 386 36.51 3.39 3.99
N VAL A 387 37.40 3.67 3.02
CA VAL A 387 37.40 3.14 1.64
C VAL A 387 37.18 1.60 1.63
N PRO A 388 36.40 1.04 0.69
CA PRO A 388 36.10 -0.40 0.66
C PRO A 388 37.37 -1.27 0.55
N ASP A 389 37.35 -2.45 1.17
CA ASP A 389 38.48 -3.40 1.24
C ASP A 389 39.75 -2.81 1.94
N THR A 390 39.56 -1.96 2.96
CA THR A 390 40.63 -1.40 3.79
C THR A 390 40.39 -1.61 5.30
N PRO A 391 41.45 -1.55 6.15
CA PRO A 391 41.29 -1.70 7.61
C PRO A 391 40.39 -0.65 8.27
N GLY A 392 40.22 0.53 7.67
CA GLY A 392 39.28 1.55 8.15
C GLY A 392 37.83 1.12 7.94
N SER A 393 37.50 0.60 6.75
CA SER A 393 36.20 -0.01 6.45
C SER A 393 35.92 -1.17 7.40
N GLU A 394 36.88 -2.07 7.63
CA GLU A 394 36.71 -3.19 8.57
C GLU A 394 36.50 -2.73 10.03
N LYS A 395 37.17 -1.65 10.47
CA LYS A 395 36.95 -1.08 11.82
C LYS A 395 35.55 -0.48 11.97
N VAL A 396 35.04 0.19 10.94
CA VAL A 396 33.68 0.77 10.93
C VAL A 396 32.61 -0.32 10.86
N GLN A 397 32.83 -1.37 10.04
CA GLN A 397 32.00 -2.58 10.02
C GLN A 397 31.87 -3.20 11.42
N GLN A 398 33.00 -3.34 12.15
CA GLN A 398 33.02 -3.89 13.50
C GLN A 398 32.28 -2.99 14.51
N HIS A 399 32.45 -1.66 14.43
CA HIS A 399 31.72 -0.70 15.28
C HIS A 399 30.20 -0.87 15.14
N PHE A 400 29.70 -1.05 13.92
CA PHE A 400 28.28 -1.29 13.69
C PHE A 400 27.81 -2.62 14.29
N THR A 401 28.52 -3.73 14.04
CA THR A 401 28.12 -5.04 14.60
C THR A 401 28.20 -5.06 16.12
N ASP A 402 29.27 -4.51 16.70
CA ASP A 402 29.43 -4.41 18.15
C ASP A 402 28.31 -3.57 18.77
N PHE A 403 27.89 -2.48 18.12
CA PHE A 403 26.78 -1.67 18.62
C PHE A 403 25.48 -2.49 18.69
N PHE A 404 25.09 -3.18 17.61
CA PHE A 404 23.85 -3.95 17.58
C PHE A 404 23.90 -5.19 18.48
N GLU A 405 24.99 -5.96 18.45
CA GLU A 405 25.12 -7.19 19.25
C GLU A 405 25.12 -6.90 20.76
N ASN A 406 25.75 -5.81 21.20
CA ASN A 406 25.84 -5.48 22.63
C ASN A 406 24.64 -4.69 23.17
N ASN A 407 23.98 -3.86 22.35
CA ASN A 407 22.95 -2.92 22.82
C ASN A 407 21.54 -3.22 22.31
N LEU A 408 21.40 -3.87 21.14
CA LEU A 408 20.12 -4.05 20.45
C LEU A 408 19.90 -5.52 20.00
N PRO A 409 19.96 -6.51 20.92
CA PRO A 409 19.91 -7.94 20.59
C PRO A 409 18.58 -8.43 19.98
N GLY A 410 17.55 -7.56 19.93
CA GLY A 410 16.31 -7.82 19.21
C GLY A 410 16.40 -7.59 17.68
N TRP A 411 17.51 -7.04 17.19
CA TRP A 411 17.76 -6.79 15.76
C TRP A 411 18.55 -7.94 15.15
N ALA A 412 18.09 -8.46 14.00
CA ALA A 412 18.85 -9.40 13.20
C ALA A 412 19.94 -8.66 12.40
N VAL A 413 21.15 -9.22 12.40
CA VAL A 413 22.33 -8.67 11.73
C VAL A 413 22.74 -9.62 10.59
N GLU A 414 22.73 -9.14 9.35
CA GLU A 414 22.99 -9.92 8.14
C GLU A 414 24.00 -9.23 7.23
N TRP A 415 24.91 -9.99 6.63
CA TRP A 415 25.90 -9.48 5.67
C TRP A 415 25.57 -9.87 4.24
N HIS A 416 25.55 -8.89 3.32
CA HIS A 416 25.53 -9.13 1.88
C HIS A 416 26.85 -8.70 1.24
N ASN A 417 27.67 -9.70 0.92
CA ASN A 417 29.01 -9.55 0.38
C ASN A 417 29.02 -9.73 -1.14
N CYS A 418 29.66 -8.82 -1.86
CA CYS A 418 29.94 -8.95 -3.28
C CYS A 418 31.39 -8.55 -3.59
N THR A 419 31.80 -8.77 -4.84
CA THR A 419 33.11 -8.30 -5.32
C THR A 419 32.96 -7.70 -6.71
N SER A 420 33.73 -6.64 -6.99
CA SER A 420 33.79 -6.03 -8.32
C SER A 420 35.20 -5.55 -8.64
N LYS A 421 35.47 -5.35 -9.93
CA LYS A 421 36.64 -4.57 -10.35
C LYS A 421 36.29 -3.09 -10.28
N THR A 422 37.27 -2.25 -9.98
CA THR A 422 37.11 -0.79 -10.00
C THR A 422 38.15 -0.17 -10.94
N PRO A 423 37.87 0.98 -11.60
CA PRO A 423 38.81 1.57 -12.55
C PRO A 423 40.19 1.91 -11.95
N ALA A 424 40.25 2.25 -10.65
CA ALA A 424 41.50 2.53 -9.95
C ALA A 424 42.33 1.28 -9.60
N THR A 425 41.67 0.12 -9.41
CA THR A 425 42.33 -1.13 -8.97
C THR A 425 42.57 -2.12 -10.13
N GLY A 426 42.04 -1.81 -11.32
CA GLY A 426 42.31 -2.50 -12.57
C GLY A 426 41.75 -3.91 -12.62
N ASN A 427 42.60 -4.91 -12.36
CA ASN A 427 42.21 -6.32 -12.35
C ASN A 427 42.05 -6.93 -10.95
N LYS A 428 42.39 -6.20 -9.87
CA LYS A 428 42.07 -6.62 -8.51
C LYS A 428 40.53 -6.62 -8.36
N LEU A 429 40.00 -7.64 -7.70
CA LEU A 429 38.64 -7.60 -7.17
C LEU A 429 38.68 -6.91 -5.80
N VAL A 430 37.88 -5.87 -5.66
CA VAL A 430 37.58 -5.20 -4.38
C VAL A 430 36.40 -5.93 -3.75
N SER A 431 36.47 -6.19 -2.45
CA SER A 431 35.34 -6.71 -1.66
C SER A 431 34.46 -5.56 -1.20
N PHE A 432 33.14 -5.70 -1.37
CA PHE A 432 32.14 -4.79 -0.83
C PHE A 432 31.19 -5.60 0.07
N ARG A 433 30.87 -5.08 1.26
CA ARG A 433 30.12 -5.78 2.32
C ARG A 433 29.02 -4.86 2.84
N ASN A 434 27.79 -5.08 2.40
CA ASN A 434 26.63 -4.33 2.88
C ASN A 434 26.16 -4.96 4.19
N LEU A 435 25.87 -4.13 5.19
CA LEU A 435 25.29 -4.57 6.46
C LEU A 435 23.77 -4.33 6.42
N ILE A 436 23.02 -5.39 6.67
CA ILE A 436 21.56 -5.42 6.68
C ILE A 436 21.11 -5.68 8.12
N LEU A 437 20.27 -4.79 8.63
CA LEU A 437 19.82 -4.81 10.02
C LEU A 437 18.29 -4.83 10.01
N ARG A 438 17.65 -5.77 10.72
CA ARG A 438 16.19 -5.93 10.70
C ARG A 438 15.59 -6.02 12.08
N ARG A 439 14.50 -5.29 12.30
CA ARG A 439 13.65 -5.37 13.49
C ARG A 439 12.22 -5.66 13.08
N ASP A 440 11.88 -6.93 13.15
CA ASP A 440 10.59 -7.48 12.74
C ASP A 440 9.77 -7.94 13.97
N PRO A 441 8.43 -8.09 13.84
CA PRO A 441 7.58 -8.63 14.89
C PRO A 441 8.01 -10.07 15.26
N PRO A 442 8.16 -10.44 16.55
CA PRO A 442 8.76 -11.72 16.96
C PRO A 442 8.04 -13.01 16.51
N TRP A 443 6.81 -12.90 16.00
CA TRP A 443 6.00 -14.03 15.50
C TRP A 443 5.92 -14.09 13.97
N ALA A 444 6.33 -13.04 13.26
CA ALA A 444 6.15 -12.95 11.81
C ALA A 444 7.15 -13.87 11.08
N ALA A 445 6.68 -14.54 10.03
CA ALA A 445 7.52 -15.45 9.26
C ALA A 445 8.30 -14.72 8.14
N VAL A 446 9.34 -15.40 7.64
CA VAL A 446 10.22 -14.85 6.60
C VAL A 446 9.42 -14.62 5.31
N GLY A 447 9.39 -13.37 4.86
CA GLY A 447 8.64 -12.94 3.68
C GLY A 447 7.26 -12.35 3.98
N ASP A 448 6.84 -12.27 5.24
CA ASP A 448 5.52 -11.73 5.62
C ASP A 448 5.57 -10.30 6.17
N VAL A 449 6.77 -9.74 6.38
CA VAL A 449 6.96 -8.43 7.01
C VAL A 449 7.24 -7.34 5.98
N ALA A 450 6.39 -6.32 5.98
CA ALA A 450 6.54 -5.09 5.22
C ALA A 450 7.50 -4.13 5.97
N ARG A 451 8.60 -3.71 5.34
CA ARG A 451 9.67 -2.98 6.03
C ARG A 451 9.80 -1.53 5.57
N LEU A 452 9.79 -0.60 6.52
CA LEU A 452 10.39 0.72 6.31
C LEU A 452 11.91 0.51 6.26
N THR A 453 12.51 0.74 5.09
CA THR A 453 13.95 0.59 4.90
C THR A 453 14.60 1.96 4.97
N LEU A 454 15.44 2.18 5.97
CA LEU A 454 16.34 3.32 6.04
C LEU A 454 17.70 2.91 5.46
N ALA A 455 18.39 3.82 4.79
CA ALA A 455 19.68 3.53 4.18
C ALA A 455 20.63 4.73 4.27
N ALA A 456 21.92 4.43 4.37
CA ALA A 456 23.05 5.32 4.12
C ALA A 456 24.21 4.46 3.61
N HIS A 457 25.13 5.04 2.85
CA HIS A 457 26.41 4.38 2.59
C HIS A 457 27.39 4.65 3.73
N TYR A 458 28.26 3.68 4.02
CA TYR A 458 29.27 3.82 5.08
C TYR A 458 30.70 3.84 4.55
N ASP A 459 30.94 3.67 3.25
CA ASP A 459 32.27 3.89 2.72
C ASP A 459 32.64 5.39 2.71
N SER A 460 33.84 5.68 2.22
CA SER A 460 34.32 7.05 2.00
C SER A 460 35.12 7.08 0.71
N LEU A 461 35.03 8.19 -0.02
CA LEU A 461 35.72 8.40 -1.29
C LEU A 461 37.19 7.94 -1.31
N TYR A 462 37.61 7.27 -2.38
CA TYR A 462 38.99 6.76 -2.53
C TYR A 462 40.04 7.89 -2.69
N ARG A 463 39.65 9.06 -3.22
CA ARG A 463 40.54 10.20 -3.47
C ARG A 463 39.80 11.54 -3.23
N PRO A 464 40.32 12.47 -2.41
CA PRO A 464 41.68 12.53 -1.88
C PRO A 464 42.00 11.48 -0.80
N GLU A 465 43.28 11.15 -0.65
CA GLU A 465 43.73 10.12 0.29
C GLU A 465 43.67 10.66 1.72
N GLY A 466 42.98 9.95 2.61
CA GLY A 466 42.67 10.42 3.96
C GLY A 466 41.37 11.22 4.07
N PHE A 467 40.58 11.35 3.00
CA PHE A 467 39.21 11.84 3.08
C PHE A 467 38.39 11.00 4.07
N ILE A 468 37.63 11.67 4.92
CA ILE A 468 36.76 11.03 5.92
C ILE A 468 35.32 11.03 5.42
N GLY A 469 34.80 12.14 4.89
CA GLY A 469 33.39 12.24 4.53
C GLY A 469 32.52 12.18 5.78
N ALA A 470 32.51 13.28 6.53
CA ALA A 470 31.76 13.40 7.77
C ALA A 470 30.25 13.56 7.51
N THR A 471 29.87 14.40 6.55
CA THR A 471 28.50 14.43 6.00
C THR A 471 28.23 13.28 5.03
N ASP A 472 29.29 12.66 4.52
CA ASP A 472 29.34 11.82 3.32
C ASP A 472 29.97 10.42 3.61
N SER A 473 29.28 9.48 4.28
CA SER A 473 28.00 9.57 4.99
C SER A 473 28.12 9.13 6.46
N ALA A 474 29.17 9.58 7.15
CA ALA A 474 29.42 9.20 8.56
C ALA A 474 28.30 9.64 9.52
N ALA A 475 27.84 10.89 9.40
CA ALA A 475 26.72 11.42 10.17
C ALA A 475 25.39 10.73 9.84
N PRO A 476 24.99 10.52 8.57
CA PRO A 476 23.90 9.61 8.19
C PRO A 476 24.00 8.23 8.84
N CYS A 477 25.16 7.58 8.83
CA CYS A 477 25.35 6.28 9.49
C CYS A 477 25.06 6.37 11.00
N ALA A 478 25.66 7.33 11.71
CA ALA A 478 25.42 7.53 13.15
C ALA A 478 23.94 7.85 13.47
N ILE A 479 23.27 8.63 12.61
CA ILE A 479 21.82 8.89 12.68
C ILE A 479 21.04 7.58 12.64
N LEU A 480 21.35 6.65 11.73
CA LEU A 480 20.64 5.37 11.64
C LEU A 480 20.87 4.47 12.87
N LEU A 481 22.07 4.47 13.45
CA LEU A 481 22.34 3.76 14.71
C LEU A 481 21.51 4.35 15.87
N HIS A 482 21.41 5.68 15.96
CA HIS A 482 20.59 6.36 16.98
C HIS A 482 19.10 6.08 16.78
N VAL A 483 18.62 6.08 15.53
CA VAL A 483 17.24 5.77 15.19
C VAL A 483 16.87 4.35 15.64
N ALA A 484 17.73 3.36 15.38
CA ALA A 484 17.53 1.99 15.85
C ALA A 484 17.37 1.94 17.38
N ARG A 485 18.28 2.61 18.11
CA ARG A 485 18.23 2.71 19.58
C ARG A 485 16.96 3.39 20.08
N SER A 486 16.55 4.47 19.42
CA SER A 486 15.41 5.32 19.81
C SER A 486 14.06 4.61 19.77
N VAL A 487 13.91 3.61 18.89
CA VAL A 487 12.61 2.95 18.66
C VAL A 487 12.53 1.52 19.21
N ASP A 488 13.64 0.89 19.58
CA ASP A 488 13.67 -0.54 19.94
C ASP A 488 12.82 -0.89 21.17
N GLU A 489 12.90 -0.09 22.24
CA GLU A 489 12.08 -0.31 23.44
C GLU A 489 10.59 -0.11 23.13
N ALA A 490 10.24 0.94 22.37
CA ALA A 490 8.86 1.23 21.98
C ALA A 490 8.26 0.13 21.07
N LEU A 491 9.04 -0.39 20.12
CA LEU A 491 8.67 -1.55 19.30
C LEU A 491 8.46 -2.80 20.16
N THR A 492 9.37 -3.06 21.11
CA THR A 492 9.28 -4.20 22.04
C THR A 492 8.01 -4.11 22.89
N ASN A 493 7.77 -2.96 23.52
CA ASN A 493 6.59 -2.68 24.33
C ASN A 493 5.29 -2.85 23.52
N LYS A 494 5.26 -2.36 22.27
CA LYS A 494 4.12 -2.54 21.36
C LYS A 494 3.85 -4.01 21.05
N TRP A 495 4.87 -4.76 20.64
CA TRP A 495 4.72 -6.17 20.27
C TRP A 495 4.48 -7.09 21.48
N GLU A 496 4.85 -6.68 22.70
CA GLU A 496 4.43 -7.33 23.93
C GLU A 496 2.96 -7.05 24.26
N ALA A 497 2.50 -5.80 24.11
CA ALA A 497 1.10 -5.45 24.29
C ALA A 497 0.18 -6.17 23.28
N MET A 498 0.59 -6.27 22.01
CA MET A 498 -0.11 -7.04 20.97
C MET A 498 -0.20 -8.53 21.34
N ARG A 499 0.92 -9.16 21.75
CA ARG A 499 0.91 -10.55 22.27
C ARG A 499 -0.01 -10.73 23.46
N ALA A 500 0.00 -9.80 24.42
CA ALA A 500 -0.86 -9.86 25.60
C ALA A 500 -2.35 -9.68 25.27
N ALA A 501 -2.67 -8.95 24.20
CA ALA A 501 -4.03 -8.80 23.68
C ALA A 501 -4.50 -9.98 22.81
N GLY A 502 -3.59 -10.88 22.41
CA GLY A 502 -3.85 -11.94 21.43
C GLY A 502 -3.88 -11.46 19.97
N ASP A 503 -3.34 -10.26 19.73
CA ASP A 503 -3.36 -9.54 18.44
C ASP A 503 -2.09 -9.85 17.62
N THR A 504 -1.89 -11.14 17.36
CA THR A 504 -0.69 -11.68 16.66
C THR A 504 -1.05 -12.79 15.69
N ASP A 505 -2.28 -12.77 15.17
CA ASP A 505 -2.82 -13.80 14.28
C ASP A 505 -2.57 -13.50 12.78
N GLY A 506 -1.72 -12.50 12.47
CA GLY A 506 -1.25 -12.20 11.11
C GLY A 506 -2.34 -11.65 10.18
N LEU A 507 -3.30 -10.89 10.75
CA LEU A 507 -4.47 -10.40 10.02
C LEU A 507 -4.42 -8.91 9.65
N ASP A 508 -3.48 -8.15 10.23
CA ASP A 508 -2.97 -6.90 9.68
C ASP A 508 -1.60 -7.15 9.00
N GLU A 509 -1.16 -6.21 8.15
CA GLU A 509 0.17 -6.28 7.53
C GLU A 509 1.25 -6.14 8.62
N GLU A 510 2.06 -7.19 8.80
CA GLU A 510 3.17 -7.19 9.77
C GLU A 510 4.20 -6.14 9.35
N LYS A 511 4.37 -5.08 10.14
CA LYS A 511 5.34 -4.02 9.87
C LYS A 511 6.66 -4.28 10.60
N GLY A 512 7.78 -4.01 9.93
CA GLY A 512 9.13 -4.02 10.51
C GLY A 512 9.96 -2.80 10.11
N VAL A 513 11.13 -2.66 10.73
CA VAL A 513 12.15 -1.67 10.36
C VAL A 513 13.37 -2.38 9.80
N GLN A 514 13.92 -1.88 8.70
CA GLN A 514 15.17 -2.34 8.12
C GLN A 514 16.14 -1.15 8.04
N ILE A 515 17.40 -1.36 8.39
CA ILE A 515 18.49 -0.40 8.17
C ILE A 515 19.51 -1.05 7.24
N LEU A 516 19.97 -0.30 6.25
CA LEU A 516 21.03 -0.68 5.33
C LEU A 516 22.21 0.27 5.49
N LEU A 517 23.37 -0.29 5.81
CA LEU A 517 24.64 0.41 5.72
C LEU A 517 25.37 -0.17 4.51
N LEU A 518 25.36 0.59 3.42
CA LEU A 518 25.75 0.16 2.08
C LEU A 518 27.25 0.45 1.84
N ASP A 519 27.90 -0.38 1.01
CA ASP A 519 29.35 -0.31 0.78
C ASP A 519 29.68 -0.10 -0.70
N GLY A 520 30.58 0.84 -0.99
CA GLY A 520 30.96 1.19 -2.34
C GLY A 520 29.87 1.96 -3.07
N GLU A 521 29.22 2.93 -2.41
CA GLU A 521 28.48 3.97 -3.13
C GLU A 521 29.44 4.68 -4.10
N GLU A 522 30.66 4.95 -3.61
CA GLU A 522 31.53 5.94 -4.21
C GLU A 522 32.22 5.51 -5.52
N ALA A 523 32.49 6.52 -6.33
CA ALA A 523 33.24 6.35 -7.56
C ALA A 523 34.75 6.25 -7.30
N TRP A 524 35.41 5.21 -7.83
CA TRP A 524 36.85 5.04 -7.61
C TRP A 524 37.71 5.94 -8.50
N VAL A 525 37.18 6.40 -9.63
CA VAL A 525 37.84 7.38 -10.51
C VAL A 525 36.84 8.42 -11.03
N ARG A 526 35.68 7.98 -11.51
CA ARG A 526 34.65 8.89 -12.04
C ARG A 526 33.29 8.21 -12.06
N TRP A 527 32.32 8.89 -11.45
CA TRP A 527 30.92 8.50 -11.44
C TRP A 527 30.40 8.10 -12.83
N THR A 528 30.00 6.83 -12.95
CA THR A 528 29.35 6.22 -14.12
C THR A 528 28.52 5.02 -13.65
N ASP A 529 27.57 4.54 -14.46
CA ASP A 529 26.71 3.36 -14.17
C ASP A 529 27.48 2.06 -13.78
N THR A 530 28.80 2.03 -13.99
CA THR A 530 29.69 0.92 -13.61
C THR A 530 30.74 1.27 -12.55
N ASP A 531 30.98 2.57 -12.28
CA ASP A 531 31.92 3.09 -11.27
C ASP A 531 31.19 4.02 -10.28
N SER A 532 30.22 3.42 -9.59
CA SER A 532 29.52 3.89 -8.38
C SER A 532 28.59 2.78 -7.89
N THR A 533 27.88 2.95 -6.77
CA THR A 533 26.74 2.16 -6.31
C THR A 533 26.97 0.63 -6.34
N TYR A 534 28.20 0.20 -6.06
CA TYR A 534 28.65 -1.19 -6.18
C TYR A 534 27.87 -2.13 -5.24
N GLY A 535 27.72 -1.74 -3.97
CA GLY A 535 26.97 -2.50 -2.96
C GLY A 535 25.48 -2.55 -3.27
N SER A 536 24.84 -1.39 -3.46
CA SER A 536 23.40 -1.27 -3.74
C SER A 536 22.99 -1.94 -5.05
N ARG A 537 23.75 -1.79 -6.15
CA ARG A 537 23.48 -2.51 -7.43
C ARG A 537 23.50 -4.01 -7.22
N SER A 538 24.48 -4.53 -6.48
CA SER A 538 24.57 -5.96 -6.19
C SER A 538 23.43 -6.42 -5.26
N LEU A 539 23.11 -5.66 -4.21
CA LEU A 539 22.08 -6.01 -3.23
C LEU A 539 20.67 -5.99 -3.85
N ALA A 540 20.33 -4.92 -4.58
CA ALA A 540 19.05 -4.81 -5.27
C ALA A 540 18.88 -5.93 -6.32
N SER A 541 19.94 -6.27 -7.06
CA SER A 541 19.90 -7.40 -7.99
C SER A 541 19.80 -8.76 -7.30
N HIS A 542 20.43 -8.94 -6.14
CA HIS A 542 20.36 -10.16 -5.35
C HIS A 542 18.93 -10.40 -4.84
N TRP A 543 18.34 -9.39 -4.19
CA TRP A 543 16.98 -9.46 -3.65
C TRP A 543 15.88 -9.51 -4.71
N ASP A 544 16.11 -9.00 -5.92
CA ASP A 544 15.19 -9.13 -7.06
C ASP A 544 15.18 -10.55 -7.65
N SER A 545 16.25 -11.32 -7.43
CA SER A 545 16.41 -12.72 -7.87
C SER A 545 15.99 -13.77 -6.83
N GLN A 546 16.00 -13.41 -5.55
CA GLN A 546 15.57 -14.29 -4.46
C GLN A 546 14.04 -14.36 -4.39
N VAL A 547 13.51 -15.55 -4.09
CA VAL A 547 12.08 -15.81 -3.94
C VAL A 547 11.83 -16.37 -2.55
N HIS A 548 10.89 -15.77 -1.81
CA HIS A 548 10.43 -16.26 -0.52
C HIS A 548 9.56 -17.53 -0.68
N PRO A 549 9.25 -18.26 0.41
CA PRO A 549 8.29 -19.37 0.35
C PRO A 549 6.98 -18.98 -0.36
N ALA A 550 6.36 -19.92 -1.07
CA ALA A 550 5.19 -19.63 -1.91
C ALA A 550 3.94 -19.12 -1.13
N ALA A 551 3.91 -19.30 0.18
CA ALA A 551 2.86 -18.81 1.08
C ALA A 551 3.14 -17.40 1.64
N SER A 552 4.31 -16.81 1.36
CA SER A 552 4.70 -15.51 1.91
C SER A 552 3.96 -14.33 1.28
N ALA A 553 3.65 -13.31 2.08
CA ALA A 553 2.97 -12.09 1.62
C ALA A 553 3.78 -11.33 0.55
N PHE A 554 5.11 -11.27 0.71
CA PHE A 554 6.03 -10.67 -0.26
C PHE A 554 6.75 -11.77 -1.03
N LYS A 555 6.64 -11.75 -2.36
CA LYS A 555 7.24 -12.77 -3.23
C LYS A 555 8.77 -12.80 -3.15
N ARG A 556 9.41 -11.64 -2.95
CA ARG A 556 10.86 -11.45 -2.97
C ARG A 556 11.28 -10.45 -1.89
N PRO A 557 12.53 -10.49 -1.37
CA PRO A 557 12.98 -9.56 -0.35
C PRO A 557 12.83 -8.08 -0.76
N ILE A 558 13.06 -7.75 -2.04
CA ILE A 558 12.90 -6.38 -2.55
C ILE A 558 11.43 -5.91 -2.55
N ASP A 559 10.48 -6.84 -2.72
CA ASP A 559 9.04 -6.52 -2.71
C ASP A 559 8.56 -6.15 -1.29
N SER A 560 9.30 -6.55 -0.25
CA SER A 560 9.00 -6.20 1.15
C SER A 560 9.36 -4.75 1.53
N ILE A 561 10.05 -4.00 0.67
CA ILE A 561 10.45 -2.62 0.94
C ILE A 561 9.27 -1.68 0.74
N SER A 562 8.63 -1.27 1.84
CA SER A 562 7.46 -0.39 1.81
C SER A 562 7.82 1.02 1.36
N LEU A 563 8.92 1.56 1.90
CA LEU A 563 9.53 2.83 1.53
C LEU A 563 11.04 2.71 1.80
N PHE A 564 11.85 3.18 0.87
CA PHE A 564 13.30 3.28 0.98
C PHE A 564 13.67 4.74 1.28
N VAL A 565 14.12 5.01 2.50
CA VAL A 565 14.51 6.35 2.97
C VAL A 565 16.04 6.42 2.97
N LEU A 566 16.61 7.09 1.99
CA LEU A 566 18.07 7.22 1.85
C LEU A 566 18.52 8.56 2.45
N LEU A 567 19.43 8.51 3.41
CA LEU A 567 20.05 9.67 4.05
C LEU A 567 21.45 9.83 3.44
N ASP A 568 21.75 11.01 2.91
CA ASP A 568 23.03 11.32 2.30
C ASP A 568 23.37 12.82 2.43
N LEU A 569 24.66 13.15 2.53
CA LEU A 569 25.22 14.50 2.71
C LEU A 569 24.58 15.33 3.84
N LEU A 570 24.17 14.67 4.93
CA LEU A 570 23.52 15.32 6.09
C LEU A 570 24.54 15.68 7.17
N GLY A 571 24.43 16.90 7.70
CA GLY A 571 25.22 17.36 8.85
C GLY A 571 25.70 18.81 8.79
N ALA A 572 25.56 19.49 7.65
CA ALA A 572 25.72 20.94 7.56
C ALA A 572 24.60 21.70 8.29
N SER A 573 24.83 22.97 8.64
CA SER A 573 23.98 23.79 9.52
C SER A 573 22.67 24.35 8.92
N ASP A 574 22.60 24.48 7.58
CA ASP A 574 21.45 25.05 6.87
C ASP A 574 21.10 24.21 5.61
N PRO A 575 20.80 22.91 5.77
CA PRO A 575 20.53 22.00 4.66
C PRO A 575 19.17 22.30 4.03
N HIS A 576 19.11 22.28 2.70
CA HIS A 576 17.87 22.40 1.94
C HIS A 576 17.58 21.06 1.25
N VAL A 577 16.77 20.19 1.84
CA VAL A 577 16.42 18.88 1.27
C VAL A 577 15.12 19.02 0.47
N PRO A 578 15.16 19.05 -0.88
CA PRO A 578 13.94 19.21 -1.69
C PRO A 578 13.17 17.89 -1.78
N SER A 579 11.90 17.97 -2.20
CA SER A 579 11.12 16.77 -2.50
C SER A 579 11.38 16.30 -3.94
N TYR A 580 12.19 15.25 -4.11
CA TYR A 580 12.59 14.73 -5.42
C TYR A 580 11.47 14.02 -6.19
N PHE A 581 10.73 13.12 -5.54
CA PHE A 581 9.83 12.19 -6.23
C PHE A 581 8.34 12.48 -5.96
N PRO A 582 7.51 12.66 -7.01
CA PRO A 582 6.08 12.93 -6.83
C PRO A 582 5.27 11.73 -6.28
N THR A 583 5.81 10.51 -6.40
CA THR A 583 5.19 9.27 -5.92
C THR A 583 5.30 9.07 -4.39
N THR A 584 6.28 9.71 -3.77
CA THR A 584 6.56 9.65 -2.32
C THR A 584 6.52 11.02 -1.66
N HIS A 585 6.09 12.06 -2.38
CA HIS A 585 5.92 13.41 -1.84
C HIS A 585 5.08 13.43 -0.56
N TRP A 586 4.08 12.57 -0.44
CA TRP A 586 3.29 12.43 0.78
C TRP A 586 4.13 12.05 2.02
N ALA A 587 5.15 11.21 1.87
CA ALA A 587 6.05 10.82 2.96
C ALA A 587 6.97 11.99 3.33
N TYR A 588 7.46 12.72 2.32
CA TYR A 588 8.16 13.99 2.53
C TYR A 588 7.29 15.00 3.31
N GLN A 589 6.01 15.15 2.94
CA GLN A 589 5.07 16.03 3.65
C GLN A 589 4.83 15.61 5.11
N LYS A 590 4.84 14.30 5.41
CA LYS A 590 4.77 13.81 6.80
C LYS A 590 6.04 14.19 7.58
N LEU A 591 7.22 13.95 7.03
CA LEU A 591 8.50 14.32 7.68
C LEU A 591 8.61 15.85 7.87
N ALA A 592 8.22 16.65 6.88
CA ALA A 592 8.20 18.12 7.00
C ALA A 592 7.18 18.61 8.06
N LYS A 593 6.04 17.93 8.21
CA LYS A 593 5.07 18.20 9.29
C LYS A 593 5.64 17.84 10.66
N ILE A 594 6.43 16.78 10.77
CA ILE A 594 7.16 16.45 12.00
C ILE A 594 8.15 17.57 12.32
N GLU A 595 8.91 18.06 11.34
CA GLU A 595 9.83 19.20 11.54
C GLU A 595 9.09 20.45 12.06
N ASP A 596 8.02 20.86 11.40
CA ASP A 596 7.20 22.01 11.81
C ASP A 596 6.71 21.87 13.26
N ARG A 597 6.15 20.70 13.62
CA ARG A 597 5.68 20.42 14.99
C ARG A 597 6.81 20.42 16.00
N MET A 598 7.94 19.77 15.72
CA MET A 598 9.07 19.70 16.64
C MET A 598 9.75 21.06 16.83
N ARG A 599 9.78 21.93 15.80
CA ARG A 599 10.22 23.33 15.96
C ARG A 599 9.23 24.15 16.78
N GLN A 600 7.92 24.00 16.58
CA GLN A 600 6.89 24.67 17.40
C GLN A 600 6.95 24.26 18.89
N LEU A 601 7.19 22.97 19.15
CA LEU A 601 7.39 22.40 20.50
C LEU A 601 8.78 22.69 21.08
N LYS A 602 9.70 23.34 20.33
CA LYS A 602 11.09 23.64 20.71
C LYS A 602 11.93 22.38 21.07
N LEU A 603 11.68 21.28 20.37
CA LEU A 603 12.41 20.02 20.54
C LEU A 603 13.68 19.94 19.68
N LEU A 604 13.78 20.82 18.67
CA LEU A 604 14.92 20.95 17.75
C LEU A 604 15.87 22.07 18.20
N GLU A 605 17.17 21.86 18.01
CA GLU A 605 18.27 22.68 18.56
C GLU A 605 18.90 23.61 17.50
N SER A 606 18.90 23.19 16.23
CA SER A 606 19.39 23.96 15.09
C SER A 606 18.58 25.24 14.86
N LYS A 607 19.25 26.27 14.34
CA LYS A 607 18.65 27.56 13.96
C LYS A 607 18.94 27.91 12.49
N PRO A 608 18.52 27.06 11.54
CA PRO A 608 18.69 27.31 10.10
C PRO A 608 17.89 28.55 9.63
N ASN A 609 18.21 29.04 8.44
CA ASN A 609 17.50 30.16 7.81
C ASN A 609 16.11 29.75 7.29
N GLY A 610 15.90 28.46 7.01
CA GLY A 610 14.62 27.86 6.62
C GLY A 610 14.40 26.49 7.27
N GLN A 611 13.26 25.86 7.00
CA GLN A 611 13.08 24.45 7.35
C GLN A 611 14.04 23.58 6.52
N PHE A 612 14.52 22.48 7.09
CA PHE A 612 15.31 21.47 6.39
C PHE A 612 14.52 20.85 5.24
N LEU A 613 13.18 20.77 5.38
CA LEU A 613 12.25 20.16 4.44
C LEU A 613 11.22 21.18 3.88
N PRO A 614 11.67 22.22 3.14
CA PRO A 614 10.83 23.36 2.79
C PRO A 614 9.80 23.08 1.67
N ASP A 615 9.93 21.97 0.94
CA ASP A 615 9.08 21.65 -0.20
C ASP A 615 7.69 21.08 0.21
N ALA A 616 7.27 21.20 1.47
CA ALA A 616 6.02 20.58 1.97
C ALA A 616 4.74 20.96 1.18
N ASN A 617 4.76 22.11 0.50
CA ASN A 617 3.67 22.62 -0.33
C ASN A 617 3.97 22.55 -1.84
N LYS A 618 4.87 21.65 -2.26
CA LYS A 618 5.31 21.52 -3.66
C LYS A 618 4.22 20.91 -4.55
N GLU A 619 3.69 21.74 -5.44
CA GLU A 619 2.68 21.33 -6.41
C GLU A 619 3.24 20.39 -7.48
N LYS A 620 2.37 19.57 -8.11
CA LYS A 620 2.76 18.57 -9.13
C LYS A 620 3.58 19.12 -10.30
N TRP A 621 3.42 20.41 -10.63
CA TRP A 621 4.16 21.08 -11.71
C TRP A 621 5.52 21.65 -11.27
N GLN A 622 5.80 21.70 -9.96
CA GLN A 622 7.08 22.14 -9.39
C GLN A 622 8.11 21.01 -9.27
N PHE A 623 7.71 19.76 -9.54
CA PHE A 623 8.64 18.64 -9.73
C PHE A 623 9.35 18.79 -11.07
N HIS A 624 10.50 19.48 -11.02
CA HIS A 624 11.42 19.61 -12.14
C HIS A 624 12.32 18.37 -12.23
N SER A 625 13.01 18.19 -13.36
CA SER A 625 13.91 17.07 -13.64
C SER A 625 15.26 17.18 -12.90
N GLY A 626 15.25 17.52 -11.61
CA GLY A 626 16.38 17.39 -10.72
C GLY A 626 16.46 15.95 -10.22
N PHE A 627 17.56 15.27 -10.52
CA PHE A 627 17.79 13.88 -10.15
C PHE A 627 19.26 13.74 -9.74
N VAL A 628 19.48 13.24 -8.54
CA VAL A 628 20.80 12.84 -8.05
C VAL A 628 20.91 11.33 -8.26
N GLN A 629 22.02 10.85 -8.81
CA GLN A 629 22.32 9.43 -8.83
C GLN A 629 23.01 9.07 -7.50
N ASP A 630 22.56 7.99 -6.87
CA ASP A 630 22.93 7.55 -5.52
C ASP A 630 22.38 6.10 -5.35
N ASP A 631 22.66 5.44 -4.23
CA ASP A 631 22.33 4.06 -3.88
C ASP A 631 20.83 3.69 -3.95
N HIS A 632 19.92 4.66 -4.02
CA HIS A 632 18.49 4.39 -4.24
C HIS A 632 18.17 3.94 -5.66
N VAL A 633 19.00 4.29 -6.66
CA VAL A 633 18.69 4.10 -8.09
C VAL A 633 18.44 2.63 -8.43
N PRO A 634 19.26 1.64 -8.01
CA PRO A 634 19.04 0.24 -8.35
C PRO A 634 17.75 -0.33 -7.76
N PHE A 635 17.30 0.18 -6.61
CA PHE A 635 16.02 -0.19 -6.00
C PHE A 635 14.84 0.48 -6.74
N MET A 636 14.98 1.76 -7.09
CA MET A 636 13.96 2.52 -7.83
C MET A 636 13.66 1.90 -9.21
N GLU A 637 14.70 1.47 -9.93
CA GLU A 637 14.56 0.76 -11.22
C GLU A 637 13.73 -0.52 -11.12
N ARG A 638 13.70 -1.15 -9.94
CA ARG A 638 12.95 -2.37 -9.63
C ARG A 638 11.57 -2.09 -9.03
N GLY A 639 11.15 -0.82 -8.98
CA GLY A 639 9.82 -0.39 -8.55
C GLY A 639 9.70 0.04 -7.09
N VAL A 640 10.81 0.06 -6.34
CA VAL A 640 10.80 0.48 -4.92
C VAL A 640 10.50 1.98 -4.81
N ARG A 641 9.69 2.36 -3.82
CA ARG A 641 9.34 3.75 -3.52
C ARG A 641 10.48 4.42 -2.73
N ILE A 642 10.99 5.55 -3.21
CA ILE A 642 12.14 6.24 -2.62
C ILE A 642 11.75 7.56 -1.94
N LEU A 643 12.21 7.81 -0.72
CA LEU A 643 12.31 9.13 -0.10
C LEU A 643 13.80 9.46 0.06
N HIS A 644 14.32 10.34 -0.81
CA HIS A 644 15.73 10.71 -0.81
C HIS A 644 15.93 11.97 0.03
N LEU A 645 16.67 11.84 1.14
CA LEU A 645 17.01 12.89 2.08
C LEU A 645 18.47 13.31 1.85
N ILE A 646 18.69 13.97 0.71
CA ILE A 646 19.95 14.63 0.34
C ILE A 646 19.68 16.12 0.10
N PRO A 647 20.53 17.05 0.54
CA PRO A 647 20.36 18.47 0.28
C PRO A 647 20.59 18.84 -1.19
N THR A 648 20.10 20.02 -1.60
CA THR A 648 20.47 20.68 -2.85
C THR A 648 20.42 22.20 -2.65
N PRO A 649 21.54 22.93 -2.77
CA PRO A 649 22.88 22.45 -3.11
C PRO A 649 23.47 21.52 -2.03
N PHE A 650 24.46 20.72 -2.42
CA PHE A 650 25.28 19.93 -1.50
C PHE A 650 26.08 20.84 -0.54
N PRO A 651 26.58 20.31 0.59
CA PRO A 651 27.50 21.04 1.47
C PRO A 651 28.65 21.64 0.66
N THR A 652 29.06 22.88 0.99
CA THR A 652 30.09 23.59 0.19
C THR A 652 31.47 22.94 0.23
N PHE A 653 31.68 22.03 1.18
CA PHE A 653 32.89 21.21 1.39
C PHE A 653 32.74 19.76 0.89
N TRP A 654 31.64 19.42 0.19
CA TRP A 654 31.46 18.10 -0.42
C TRP A 654 32.65 17.72 -1.32
N HIS A 655 33.12 16.47 -1.19
CA HIS A 655 34.33 15.91 -1.81
C HIS A 655 35.63 16.73 -1.56
N GLN A 656 35.70 17.50 -0.48
CA GLN A 656 36.90 18.24 -0.06
C GLN A 656 37.40 17.73 1.30
N MET A 657 38.66 17.98 1.66
CA MET A 657 39.26 17.46 2.90
C MET A 657 38.59 18.04 4.16
N GLU A 658 37.93 19.18 4.01
CA GLU A 658 37.12 19.89 4.97
C GLU A 658 35.79 19.20 5.30
N ASP A 659 35.41 18.09 4.62
CA ASP A 659 34.32 17.22 5.09
C ASP A 659 34.80 16.30 6.23
N ASP A 660 35.10 16.94 7.36
CA ASP A 660 35.58 16.35 8.61
C ASP A 660 34.62 16.61 9.79
N GLY A 661 34.90 16.02 10.94
CA GLY A 661 34.05 16.14 12.13
C GLY A 661 33.88 17.57 12.66
N GLU A 662 34.89 18.45 12.47
CA GLU A 662 34.87 19.84 12.97
C GLU A 662 33.93 20.74 12.16
N HIS A 663 33.60 20.35 10.92
CA HIS A 663 32.70 21.07 10.02
C HIS A 663 31.24 20.59 10.10
N LEU A 664 30.94 19.56 10.91
CA LEU A 664 29.57 19.16 11.24
C LEU A 664 28.90 20.18 12.17
N ASP A 665 27.67 20.55 11.85
CA ASP A 665 26.80 21.27 12.77
C ASP A 665 26.11 20.27 13.70
N GLY A 666 26.71 20.08 14.88
CA GLY A 666 26.18 19.18 15.92
C GLY A 666 24.66 19.34 16.15
N PRO A 667 24.11 20.56 16.31
CA PRO A 667 22.67 20.78 16.42
C PRO A 667 21.84 20.25 15.23
N ALA A 668 22.30 20.42 13.98
CA ALA A 668 21.62 19.89 12.81
C ALA A 668 21.69 18.36 12.74
N VAL A 669 22.82 17.73 13.11
CA VAL A 669 22.94 16.26 13.18
C VAL A 669 22.00 15.68 14.26
N GLN A 670 21.93 16.31 15.43
CA GLN A 670 20.99 15.95 16.51
C GLN A 670 19.53 16.07 16.06
N ASP A 671 19.21 17.13 15.30
CA ASP A 671 17.85 17.34 14.80
C ASP A 671 17.46 16.34 13.73
N TRP A 672 18.34 16.01 12.78
CA TRP A 672 18.08 14.94 11.81
C TRP A 672 17.80 13.60 12.49
N ALA A 673 18.55 13.25 13.53
CA ALA A 673 18.29 12.05 14.32
C ALA A 673 16.91 12.08 14.98
N LYS A 674 16.51 13.20 15.62
CA LYS A 674 15.16 13.36 16.18
C LYS A 674 14.06 13.25 15.12
N LEU A 675 14.22 13.91 13.96
CA LEU A 675 13.25 13.91 12.86
C LEU A 675 13.04 12.51 12.28
N VAL A 676 14.13 11.77 12.02
CA VAL A 676 14.05 10.42 11.46
C VAL A 676 13.52 9.43 12.50
N SER A 677 13.92 9.51 13.77
CA SER A 677 13.33 8.71 14.86
C SER A 677 11.83 8.93 15.00
N ALA A 678 11.37 10.19 14.97
CA ALA A 678 9.96 10.52 15.00
C ALA A 678 9.19 10.02 13.77
N PHE A 679 9.79 10.08 12.58
CA PHE A 679 9.17 9.57 11.35
C PHE A 679 9.01 8.05 11.34
N VAL A 680 10.02 7.32 11.85
CA VAL A 680 9.93 5.87 12.05
C VAL A 680 8.87 5.54 13.10
N ALA A 681 8.79 6.31 14.18
CA ALA A 681 7.78 6.12 15.22
C ALA A 681 6.34 6.42 14.75
N GLU A 682 6.11 7.43 13.89
CA GLU A 682 4.82 7.64 13.20
C GLU A 682 4.52 6.51 12.18
N TRP A 683 5.53 6.00 11.46
CA TRP A 683 5.35 4.89 10.50
C TRP A 683 4.97 3.56 11.16
N MET A 684 5.63 3.26 12.28
CA MET A 684 5.47 2.04 13.06
C MET A 684 4.31 2.13 14.06
N ASP A 685 3.53 3.22 14.05
CA ASP A 685 2.41 3.51 14.93
C ASP A 685 2.76 3.28 16.41
N LEU A 686 3.76 4.01 16.92
CA LEU A 686 4.33 3.90 18.28
C LEU A 686 3.79 4.94 19.28
N ASP A 687 2.71 5.64 18.95
CA ASP A 687 2.10 6.60 19.88
C ASP A 687 1.64 5.91 21.17
N GLY A 688 2.00 6.48 22.33
CA GLY A 688 1.76 5.88 23.64
C GLY A 688 2.75 4.77 24.04
N PHE A 689 3.54 4.22 23.11
CA PHE A 689 4.58 3.21 23.38
C PHE A 689 5.98 3.81 23.56
N MET A 690 6.21 5.06 23.15
CA MET A 690 7.47 5.77 23.41
C MET A 690 7.76 5.83 24.92
N PRO A 691 8.91 5.33 25.40
CA PRO A 691 9.24 5.31 26.83
C PRO A 691 9.45 6.74 27.38
N PRO A 692 9.27 6.97 28.68
CA PRO A 692 9.70 8.22 29.29
C PRO A 692 11.22 8.35 29.22
N LEU A 693 11.70 9.57 28.96
CA LEU A 693 13.12 9.89 28.90
C LEU A 693 13.82 9.57 30.23
N GLN A 694 15.04 9.03 30.15
CA GLN A 694 15.82 8.69 31.33
C GLN A 694 16.58 9.92 31.87
N GLY A 695 17.21 9.78 33.03
CA GLY A 695 17.73 10.92 33.82
C GLY A 695 18.65 11.86 33.05
N ASP A 696 19.54 11.32 32.21
CA ASP A 696 20.52 12.11 31.46
C ASP A 696 19.87 12.93 30.33
N ASP A 697 18.90 12.37 29.59
CA ASP A 697 18.08 13.08 28.60
C ASP A 697 17.27 14.23 29.23
N VAL A 698 16.84 14.06 30.48
CA VAL A 698 16.05 15.06 31.22
C VAL A 698 16.94 16.17 31.75
N ASP A 699 18.12 15.86 32.29
CA ASP A 699 19.05 16.85 32.82
C ASP A 699 19.64 17.72 31.69
N ASP A 700 19.96 17.13 30.53
CA ASP A 700 20.43 17.87 29.36
C ASP A 700 19.34 18.79 28.76
N ARG A 701 18.05 18.45 28.93
CA ARG A 701 16.92 19.34 28.60
C ARG A 701 16.73 20.46 29.63
N LEU A 702 16.77 20.14 30.93
CA LEU A 702 16.55 21.12 32.00
C LEU A 702 17.62 22.21 32.00
N ARG A 703 18.91 21.84 31.86
CA ARG A 703 20.03 22.80 31.73
C ARG A 703 19.86 23.74 30.53
N LYS A 704 19.22 23.29 29.44
CA LYS A 704 18.95 24.10 28.23
C LYS A 704 17.74 25.03 28.37
N THR A 705 16.87 24.86 29.37
CA THR A 705 15.73 25.76 29.63
C THR A 705 16.02 26.93 30.58
N GLU A 706 17.17 26.95 31.25
CA GLU A 706 17.55 27.98 32.24
C GLU A 706 18.53 29.05 31.73
N LEU A 707 18.82 29.09 30.42
CA LEU A 707 19.80 30.00 29.78
C LEU A 707 19.18 30.93 28.71
#